data_AF-A0A1V9ZSN6-F1
#
_entry.id   AF-A0A1V9ZSN6-F1
#
_cell.length_a   1.000
_cell.length_b   1.000
_cell.length_c   1.000
_cell.angle_alpha   90.00
_cell.angle_beta   90.00
_cell.angle_gamma   90.00
#
_symmetry.space_group_name_H-M   'P 1'
#
loop_
_entity.id
_entity.type
_entity.pdbx_description
1 polymer ?
#
loop_
_entity_poly.entity_id
_entity_poly.type
_entity_poly.pdbx_seq_one_letter_code
_entity_poly.pdbx_strand_id
1 'polypeptide(L)'
;MDDFFFEKEAECCFDRDGDVNPSDLEKLEVPEDMAEIPRADWLLKTGLKQQKISVLASIPTILAGNNTKENLIVVLDDIKMVWKRNETENDMDILVEILNCLMHLAGDTVAGKLLSYPLPALHEEYDQLIAAYNREKQAAVFLLSEEQVTKQLLPMVLDFVNDIQQKDVAEVASRCIAAIVPRLSGSVKKTQARAIIRIGIEKGDVSQAAGSRLICCWVLGVLTASTLLSEQDIESLFFQKMMELCQDTDTEVRSCMCMQLDALARAVSMPKACADLLPELLELLQDEEEQVKIVAFRTLLSLYDYYPKRERDALIFPVLVDLVAHTPPYLCGPLATGFGRLVYKLFTLNDLSAESSSTFLSTFNRLGRSPEADTRLACACNFPAVVLSFGANQYSAQLDDLLQALTQDKVESVRIAAVSGLHEVAHLLGQQRALRYIKALSLTTLRDESAVVQGYMIARLPDVMSYFCASVDDDQRNAYLETILKHILLHHTVLAAGKWRDQLRVVSALEKLHAFLTPVQLFERIFPLLFEMMNAGARPVQLEAVRILVVLLRENKSPANRFNILVRLRKEYAQGKSYWQRSLFLDACAFAFANYSRHYVRHNFIEPALDLLEDHVPNVRIKAATLLVPWKTCLDVAVAADDKLLARIRAALDGPHEGDRDVLCVLADARDTWAATAGGADAEDLRRAAAEEAAGMQTDHEMFTSEAKWSEMLEYTLIVGKDGQVVRRARVKSIDIITKIRLHNKDMPNPRAGSTSTAAPARQLGKLDVKPGMKLPTTVALKPVAASSAVSLPTCAGIATHSGKSASAGLLARESKSATATTGSLKQITDPAKMVPPRGVAAKSPTTTTTPASVASTKARDKKDESTTLAKIPNIPVPTRPVAPAKRVQSPSSTKPAAMTTTTTVLSARSNPPSGAKVAPLGKR
;
A
#
# COMPACT_ATOMS: atom_id res chain seq x y z
N MET A 1 -28.19 -4.70 26.29
CA MET A 1 -27.23 -4.00 25.41
C MET A 1 -26.40 -3.09 26.29
N ASP A 2 -25.75 -3.72 27.27
CA ASP A 2 -25.25 -3.16 28.52
C ASP A 2 -23.93 -3.90 28.82
N ASP A 3 -23.14 -3.45 29.80
CA ASP A 3 -21.77 -3.93 30.10
C ASP A 3 -20.65 -3.45 29.15
N PHE A 4 -20.75 -2.25 28.55
CA PHE A 4 -19.63 -1.64 27.81
C PHE A 4 -19.18 -0.24 28.30
N PHE A 5 -19.80 0.31 29.34
CA PHE A 5 -19.49 1.67 29.83
C PHE A 5 -18.65 1.75 31.11
N PHE A 6 -18.55 0.70 31.93
CA PHE A 6 -18.02 0.85 33.31
C PHE A 6 -16.63 0.25 33.59
N GLU A 7 -16.16 -0.77 32.87
CA GLU A 7 -14.93 -1.50 33.28
C GLU A 7 -13.60 -0.76 32.99
N LYS A 8 -13.61 0.33 32.22
CA LYS A 8 -12.35 0.98 31.77
C LYS A 8 -12.12 2.41 32.25
N GLU A 9 -13.13 3.07 32.81
CA GLU A 9 -13.01 4.43 33.36
C GLU A 9 -12.57 4.41 34.84
N ALA A 10 -12.87 3.33 35.56
CA ALA A 10 -12.62 3.22 37.00
C ALA A 10 -11.13 3.24 37.40
N GLU A 11 -10.19 2.80 36.54
CA GLU A 11 -8.76 2.74 36.89
C GLU A 11 -8.07 4.12 36.95
N CYS A 12 -8.71 5.19 36.44
CA CYS A 12 -8.16 6.55 36.44
C CYS A 12 -8.77 7.49 37.50
N CYS A 13 -9.76 7.02 38.27
CA CYS A 13 -10.48 7.84 39.26
C CYS A 13 -9.86 7.83 40.66
N PHE A 14 -8.82 7.02 40.90
CA PHE A 14 -8.24 6.83 42.23
C PHE A 14 -6.78 7.24 42.25
N ASP A 15 -6.50 8.33 42.97
CA ASP A 15 -5.14 8.59 43.44
C ASP A 15 -4.64 7.42 44.27
N ARG A 16 -3.33 7.18 44.20
CA ARG A 16 -2.69 5.94 44.67
C ARG A 16 -2.69 5.77 46.19
N ASP A 17 -3.20 6.76 46.92
CA ASP A 17 -3.21 6.90 48.37
C ASP A 17 -4.65 7.04 48.95
N GLY A 18 -5.56 6.14 48.55
CA GLY A 18 -6.50 5.45 49.46
C GLY A 18 -7.66 6.19 50.15
N ASP A 19 -7.68 7.52 50.27
CA ASP A 19 -8.73 8.26 51.01
C ASP A 19 -9.82 8.81 50.07
N VAL A 20 -10.91 8.05 49.92
CA VAL A 20 -12.13 8.51 49.21
C VAL A 20 -12.97 9.36 50.16
N ASN A 21 -13.05 10.66 49.88
CA ASN A 21 -13.90 11.61 50.60
C ASN A 21 -15.41 11.28 50.36
N PRO A 22 -16.25 11.16 51.40
CA PRO A 22 -17.68 10.89 51.25
C PRO A 22 -18.43 11.86 50.32
N SER A 23 -18.01 13.13 50.25
CA SER A 23 -18.66 14.11 49.35
C SER A 23 -18.41 13.82 47.86
N ASP A 24 -17.38 13.03 47.53
CA ASP A 24 -17.05 12.67 46.15
C ASP A 24 -17.75 11.37 45.72
N LEU A 25 -18.16 10.53 46.68
CA LEU A 25 -19.10 9.43 46.45
C LEU A 25 -20.52 9.95 46.15
N GLU A 26 -21.00 10.97 46.88
CA GLU A 26 -22.31 11.59 46.61
C GLU A 26 -22.39 12.25 45.21
N LYS A 27 -21.25 12.70 44.65
CA LYS A 27 -21.17 13.25 43.26
C LYS A 27 -21.18 12.18 42.18
N LEU A 28 -21.01 10.91 42.53
CA LEU A 28 -21.09 9.78 41.59
C LEU A 28 -22.53 9.27 41.40
N GLU A 29 -23.46 9.59 42.31
CA GLU A 29 -24.85 9.14 42.24
C GLU A 29 -25.70 9.99 41.26
N VAL A 30 -25.89 9.48 40.04
CA VAL A 30 -26.81 10.03 39.03
C VAL A 30 -28.11 9.23 39.04
N PRO A 31 -29.31 9.85 39.14
CA PRO A 31 -30.57 9.14 38.97
C PRO A 31 -30.70 8.51 37.57
N GLU A 32 -30.86 7.18 37.53
CA GLU A 32 -30.88 6.39 36.28
C GLU A 32 -32.03 6.79 35.33
N ASP A 33 -33.11 7.35 35.86
CA ASP A 33 -34.32 7.76 35.15
C ASP A 33 -34.27 9.22 34.63
N MET A 34 -33.21 9.98 34.93
CA MET A 34 -33.08 11.37 34.50
C MET A 34 -32.87 11.50 32.99
N ALA A 35 -33.70 12.29 32.30
CA ALA A 35 -33.57 12.54 30.86
C ALA A 35 -32.21 13.17 30.47
N GLU A 36 -31.77 12.95 29.23
CA GLU A 36 -30.39 13.24 28.78
C GLU A 36 -29.95 14.71 28.96
N ILE A 37 -30.80 15.67 28.61
CA ILE A 37 -30.48 17.11 28.75
C ILE A 37 -30.37 17.52 30.23
N PRO A 38 -31.36 17.26 31.12
CA PRO A 38 -31.21 17.46 32.56
C PRO A 38 -30.03 16.71 33.19
N ARG A 39 -29.69 15.52 32.68
CA ARG A 39 -28.54 14.74 33.16
C ARG A 39 -27.21 15.39 32.79
N ALA A 40 -27.09 15.90 31.56
CA ALA A 40 -25.92 16.65 31.12
C ALA A 40 -25.75 17.94 31.93
N ASP A 41 -26.82 18.71 32.11
CA ASP A 41 -26.89 19.89 32.98
C ASP A 41 -26.36 19.56 34.39
N TRP A 42 -26.98 18.58 35.06
CA TRP A 42 -26.59 18.17 36.42
C TRP A 42 -25.12 17.78 36.51
N LEU A 43 -24.62 16.94 35.59
CA LEU A 43 -23.23 16.48 35.58
C LEU A 43 -22.22 17.60 35.31
N LEU A 44 -22.54 18.56 34.43
CA LEU A 44 -21.68 19.73 34.18
C LEU A 44 -21.62 20.65 35.41
N LYS A 45 -22.72 20.74 36.17
CA LYS A 45 -22.81 21.54 37.40
C LYS A 45 -22.12 20.90 38.61
N THR A 46 -22.42 19.64 38.90
CA THR A 46 -22.04 18.99 40.18
C THR A 46 -21.00 17.88 40.05
N GLY A 47 -20.85 17.29 38.87
CA GLY A 47 -20.02 16.10 38.64
C GLY A 47 -18.51 16.33 38.79
N LEU A 48 -17.78 15.22 38.85
CA LEU A 48 -16.31 15.14 38.86
C LEU A 48 -15.73 15.50 37.48
N LYS A 49 -14.42 15.84 37.43
CA LYS A 49 -13.70 16.20 36.20
C LYS A 49 -13.96 15.24 35.04
N GLN A 50 -13.80 13.93 35.25
CA GLN A 50 -13.98 12.93 34.18
C GLN A 50 -15.42 12.86 33.68
N GLN A 51 -16.41 12.99 34.58
CA GLN A 51 -17.82 13.05 34.18
C GLN A 51 -18.11 14.30 33.33
N LYS A 52 -17.55 15.46 33.68
CA LYS A 52 -17.68 16.69 32.87
C LYS A 52 -17.08 16.53 31.48
N ILE A 53 -15.86 15.98 31.39
CA ILE A 53 -15.18 15.71 30.10
C ILE A 53 -16.01 14.74 29.25
N SER A 54 -16.48 13.64 29.84
CA SER A 54 -17.33 12.64 29.17
C SER A 54 -18.66 13.25 28.66
N VAL A 55 -19.30 14.13 29.44
CA VAL A 55 -20.51 14.86 29.01
C VAL A 55 -20.21 15.88 27.92
N LEU A 56 -19.14 16.66 28.01
CA LEU A 56 -18.72 17.61 26.96
C LEU A 56 -18.49 16.89 25.62
N ALA A 57 -17.78 15.76 25.63
CA ALA A 57 -17.59 14.92 24.45
C ALA A 57 -18.91 14.34 23.89
N SER A 58 -19.89 14.09 24.77
CA SER A 58 -21.19 13.47 24.42
C SER A 58 -22.26 14.47 23.97
N ILE A 59 -22.11 15.77 24.27
CA ILE A 59 -23.09 16.83 23.95
C ILE A 59 -23.58 16.81 22.49
N PRO A 60 -22.74 16.63 21.46
CA PRO A 60 -23.20 16.55 20.08
C PRO A 60 -24.14 15.37 19.82
N THR A 61 -23.87 14.22 20.44
CA THR A 61 -24.75 13.02 20.36
C THR A 61 -26.06 13.25 21.11
N ILE A 62 -26.01 13.84 22.32
CA ILE A 62 -27.20 14.18 23.11
C ILE A 62 -28.11 15.14 22.33
N LEU A 63 -27.54 16.16 21.67
CA LEU A 63 -28.31 17.09 20.85
C LEU A 63 -28.82 16.46 19.55
N ALA A 64 -28.21 15.42 18.99
CA ALA A 64 -28.71 14.76 17.77
C ALA A 64 -30.14 14.20 17.94
N GLY A 65 -30.49 13.74 19.15
CA GLY A 65 -31.87 13.35 19.50
C GLY A 65 -32.74 14.50 20.04
N ASN A 66 -32.15 15.59 20.52
CA ASN A 66 -32.82 16.58 21.37
C ASN A 66 -32.62 18.06 20.94
N ASN A 67 -32.20 18.35 19.70
CA ASN A 67 -31.92 19.73 19.23
C ASN A 67 -33.19 20.59 19.14
N THR A 68 -33.55 21.24 20.25
CA THR A 68 -34.47 22.37 20.32
C THR A 68 -33.70 23.65 20.64
N LYS A 69 -34.34 24.81 20.44
CA LYS A 69 -33.73 26.10 20.80
C LYS A 69 -33.47 26.18 22.31
N GLU A 70 -34.41 25.68 23.10
CA GLU A 70 -34.38 25.69 24.56
C GLU A 70 -33.27 24.77 25.09
N ASN A 71 -33.15 23.55 24.55
CA ASN A 71 -32.11 22.60 24.94
C ASN A 71 -30.71 23.10 24.55
N LEU A 72 -30.56 23.71 23.37
CA LEU A 72 -29.29 24.30 22.97
C LEU A 72 -28.88 25.47 23.88
N ILE A 73 -29.82 26.31 24.32
CA ILE A 73 -29.54 27.39 25.28
C ILE A 73 -29.05 26.82 26.61
N VAL A 74 -29.72 25.81 27.17
CA VAL A 74 -29.30 25.15 28.43
C VAL A 74 -27.87 24.60 28.29
N VAL A 75 -27.61 23.80 27.27
CA VAL A 75 -26.28 23.20 27.02
C VAL A 75 -25.19 24.27 26.87
N LEU A 76 -25.47 25.36 26.15
CA LEU A 76 -24.50 26.46 26.00
C LEU A 76 -24.27 27.22 27.32
N ASP A 77 -25.32 27.50 28.10
CA ASP A 77 -25.18 28.15 29.41
C ASP A 77 -24.39 27.26 30.39
N ASP A 78 -24.56 25.94 30.33
CA ASP A 78 -23.79 24.98 31.14
C ASP A 78 -22.32 24.93 30.72
N ILE A 79 -22.02 24.87 29.42
CA ILE A 79 -20.66 25.02 28.88
C ILE A 79 -20.03 26.33 29.36
N LYS A 80 -20.78 27.45 29.32
CA LYS A 80 -20.31 28.77 29.80
C LYS A 80 -20.10 28.83 31.31
N MET A 81 -20.83 28.03 32.08
CA MET A 81 -20.58 27.89 33.51
C MET A 81 -19.33 27.05 33.80
N VAL A 82 -19.10 25.94 33.06
CA VAL A 82 -17.87 25.15 33.20
C VAL A 82 -16.64 25.97 32.78
N TRP A 83 -16.74 26.76 31.70
CA TRP A 83 -15.70 27.71 31.30
C TRP A 83 -15.32 28.67 32.43
N LYS A 84 -16.30 29.40 32.98
CA LYS A 84 -16.08 30.37 34.06
C LYS A 84 -15.50 29.75 35.33
N ARG A 85 -15.89 28.52 35.64
CA ARG A 85 -15.30 27.78 36.75
C ARG A 85 -13.82 27.46 36.45
N ASN A 86 -13.52 27.07 35.21
CA ASN A 86 -12.17 26.78 34.76
C ASN A 86 -11.25 28.00 34.67
N GLU A 87 -11.76 29.23 34.61
CA GLU A 87 -10.95 30.46 34.80
C GLU A 87 -10.22 30.46 36.17
N THR A 88 -10.75 29.74 37.17
CA THR A 88 -10.13 29.60 38.50
C THR A 88 -9.43 28.25 38.72
N GLU A 89 -9.93 27.17 38.12
CA GLU A 89 -9.34 25.83 38.23
C GLU A 89 -8.12 25.67 37.30
N ASN A 90 -8.07 26.40 36.18
CA ASN A 90 -7.04 26.36 35.12
C ASN A 90 -6.68 24.93 34.67
N ASP A 91 -7.69 24.08 34.54
CA ASP A 91 -7.57 22.70 34.10
C ASP A 91 -7.53 22.64 32.56
N MET A 92 -6.40 22.20 32.02
CA MET A 92 -6.14 22.18 30.58
C MET A 92 -6.99 21.14 29.84
N ASP A 93 -7.33 20.02 30.49
CA ASP A 93 -8.13 18.96 29.85
C ASP A 93 -9.59 19.43 29.69
N ILE A 94 -10.13 20.08 30.73
CA ILE A 94 -11.46 20.72 30.67
C ILE A 94 -11.47 21.84 29.61
N LEU A 95 -10.41 22.65 29.55
CA LEU A 95 -10.29 23.75 28.59
C LEU A 95 -10.29 23.25 27.13
N VAL A 96 -9.48 22.23 26.84
CA VAL A 96 -9.41 21.60 25.52
C VAL A 96 -10.73 20.94 25.16
N GLU A 97 -11.39 20.25 26.10
CA GLU A 97 -12.63 19.55 25.80
C GLU A 97 -13.84 20.48 25.59
N ILE A 98 -13.89 21.63 26.26
CA ILE A 98 -14.87 22.68 25.93
C ILE A 98 -14.70 23.13 24.47
N LEU A 99 -13.46 23.36 24.03
CA LEU A 99 -13.18 23.82 22.67
C LEU A 99 -13.46 22.71 21.63
N ASN A 100 -13.12 21.46 21.92
CA ASN A 100 -13.51 20.31 21.11
C ASN A 100 -15.04 20.26 20.97
N CYS A 101 -15.79 20.32 22.07
CA CYS A 101 -17.25 20.34 22.06
C CYS A 101 -17.80 21.47 21.17
N LEU A 102 -17.27 22.70 21.26
CA LEU A 102 -17.70 23.84 20.45
C LEU A 102 -17.37 23.66 18.95
N MET A 103 -16.21 23.08 18.62
CA MET A 103 -15.85 22.70 17.26
C MET A 103 -16.81 21.62 16.71
N HIS A 104 -17.12 20.60 17.50
CA HIS A 104 -18.07 19.54 17.16
C HIS A 104 -19.48 20.10 16.93
N LEU A 105 -19.97 21.00 17.79
CA LEU A 105 -21.27 21.67 17.59
C LEU A 105 -21.37 22.45 16.27
N ALA A 106 -20.25 22.98 15.75
CA ALA A 106 -20.21 23.65 14.45
C ALA A 106 -20.08 22.67 13.26
N GLY A 107 -19.34 21.56 13.43
CA GLY A 107 -18.90 20.67 12.35
C GLY A 107 -19.61 19.31 12.27
N ASP A 108 -20.30 18.85 13.31
CA ASP A 108 -20.92 17.53 13.33
C ASP A 108 -22.16 17.43 12.45
N THR A 109 -22.36 16.23 11.91
CA THR A 109 -23.54 15.83 11.17
C THR A 109 -24.54 15.10 12.07
N VAL A 110 -25.81 15.09 11.68
CA VAL A 110 -26.87 14.30 12.34
C VAL A 110 -26.55 12.79 12.37
N ALA A 111 -25.63 12.33 11.51
CA ALA A 111 -25.11 10.96 11.49
C ALA A 111 -23.93 10.69 12.46
N GLY A 112 -23.56 11.66 13.32
CA GLY A 112 -22.46 11.51 14.29
C GLY A 112 -21.05 11.58 13.67
N LYS A 113 -20.91 12.10 12.43
CA LYS A 113 -19.61 12.33 11.79
C LYS A 113 -19.23 13.81 11.87
N LEU A 114 -18.04 14.11 12.40
CA LEU A 114 -17.39 15.42 12.33
C LEU A 114 -16.91 15.73 10.91
N LEU A 115 -17.30 16.90 10.40
CA LEU A 115 -16.74 17.51 9.19
C LEU A 115 -15.79 18.63 9.58
N SER A 116 -14.55 18.26 9.88
CA SER A 116 -13.50 19.20 10.25
C SER A 116 -13.13 20.09 9.05
N TYR A 117 -13.27 21.41 9.21
CA TYR A 117 -12.71 22.37 8.27
C TYR A 117 -11.21 22.48 8.54
N PRO A 118 -10.33 22.30 7.54
CA PRO A 118 -8.90 22.35 7.75
C PRO A 118 -8.43 23.77 8.12
N LEU A 119 -7.41 23.87 8.98
CA LEU A 119 -6.64 25.11 9.11
C LEU A 119 -5.79 25.32 7.84
N PRO A 120 -5.54 26.56 7.41
CA PRO A 120 -4.72 26.81 6.23
C PRO A 120 -3.27 26.40 6.44
N ALA A 121 -2.79 25.64 5.49
CA ALA A 121 -1.41 25.20 5.33
C ALA A 121 -0.94 25.61 3.92
N LEU A 122 0.14 25.01 3.44
CA LEU A 122 0.64 25.24 2.09
C LEU A 122 -0.39 24.81 1.03
N HIS A 123 -0.52 25.60 -0.04
CA HIS A 123 -1.63 25.57 -0.99
C HIS A 123 -1.93 24.18 -1.55
N GLU A 124 -0.93 23.44 -2.03
CA GLU A 124 -1.17 22.13 -2.67
C GLU A 124 -1.68 21.04 -1.70
N GLU A 125 -1.42 21.18 -0.38
CA GLU A 125 -1.98 20.30 0.65
C GLU A 125 -3.37 20.80 1.08
N TYR A 126 -3.48 22.10 1.34
CA TYR A 126 -4.73 22.73 1.78
C TYR A 126 -5.85 22.62 0.73
N ASP A 127 -5.56 22.80 -0.55
CA ASP A 127 -6.53 22.64 -1.65
C ASP A 127 -7.11 21.22 -1.71
N GLN A 128 -6.30 20.18 -1.42
CA GLN A 128 -6.77 18.80 -1.38
C GLN A 128 -7.70 18.56 -0.18
N LEU A 129 -7.33 19.09 0.99
CA LEU A 129 -8.15 19.02 2.20
C LEU A 129 -9.49 19.77 2.02
N ILE A 130 -9.47 20.96 1.43
CA ILE A 130 -10.67 21.76 1.14
C ILE A 130 -11.53 21.10 0.06
N ALA A 131 -10.94 20.51 -0.98
CA ALA A 131 -11.69 19.76 -1.99
C ALA A 131 -12.37 18.51 -1.42
N ALA A 132 -11.73 17.83 -0.45
CA ALA A 132 -12.34 16.73 0.29
C ALA A 132 -13.49 17.23 1.18
N TYR A 133 -13.25 18.24 2.03
CA TYR A 133 -14.26 18.86 2.89
C TYR A 133 -15.49 19.32 2.11
N ASN A 134 -15.31 20.04 1.00
CA ASN A 134 -16.41 20.55 0.17
C ASN A 134 -17.24 19.41 -0.46
N ARG A 135 -16.61 18.30 -0.84
CA ARG A 135 -17.30 17.12 -1.37
C ARG A 135 -18.16 16.46 -0.30
N GLU A 136 -17.64 16.30 0.91
CA GLU A 136 -18.40 15.72 2.01
C GLU A 136 -19.53 16.65 2.48
N LYS A 137 -19.27 17.95 2.58
CA LYS A 137 -20.26 19.00 2.93
C LYS A 137 -21.50 18.97 2.03
N GLN A 138 -21.36 18.67 0.74
CA GLN A 138 -22.50 18.61 -0.19
C GLN A 138 -23.54 17.53 0.13
N ALA A 139 -23.12 16.42 0.77
CA ALA A 139 -24.00 15.32 1.15
C ALA A 139 -24.43 15.38 2.63
N ALA A 140 -23.97 16.40 3.37
CA ALA A 140 -24.05 16.45 4.83
C ALA A 140 -25.28 17.21 5.33
N VAL A 141 -25.97 16.62 6.31
CA VAL A 141 -26.94 17.32 7.16
C VAL A 141 -26.25 17.59 8.50
N PHE A 142 -25.96 18.85 8.78
CA PHE A 142 -25.29 19.29 10.01
C PHE A 142 -26.24 19.26 11.20
N LEU A 143 -25.69 18.99 12.39
CA LEU A 143 -26.41 18.93 13.66
C LEU A 143 -27.10 20.25 14.01
N LEU A 144 -26.34 21.35 14.00
CA LEU A 144 -26.85 22.71 14.21
C LEU A 144 -27.10 23.41 12.88
N SER A 145 -28.17 24.20 12.79
CA SER A 145 -28.43 25.05 11.63
C SER A 145 -27.40 26.20 11.52
N GLU A 146 -27.22 26.74 10.31
CA GLU A 146 -26.33 27.90 10.11
C GLU A 146 -26.75 29.12 10.95
N GLU A 147 -28.06 29.27 11.23
CA GLU A 147 -28.58 30.31 12.10
C GLU A 147 -28.22 30.07 13.58
N GLN A 148 -28.32 28.82 14.07
CA GLN A 148 -27.86 28.45 15.42
C GLN A 148 -26.36 28.71 15.56
N VAL A 149 -25.54 28.28 14.59
CA VAL A 149 -24.10 28.52 14.59
C VAL A 149 -23.78 30.01 14.56
N THR A 150 -24.40 30.79 13.67
CA THR A 150 -24.10 32.22 13.48
C THR A 150 -24.60 33.10 14.63
N LYS A 151 -25.72 32.76 15.30
CA LYS A 151 -26.36 33.61 16.32
C LYS A 151 -26.15 33.16 17.77
N GLN A 152 -25.92 31.87 18.03
CA GLN A 152 -25.83 31.32 19.39
C GLN A 152 -24.42 30.81 19.70
N LEU A 153 -23.81 30.05 18.78
CA LEU A 153 -22.48 29.47 18.99
C LEU A 153 -21.35 30.50 18.79
N LEU A 154 -21.38 31.27 17.71
CA LEU A 154 -20.32 32.22 17.38
C LEU A 154 -20.02 33.24 18.50
N PRO A 155 -21.00 33.91 19.15
CA PRO A 155 -20.69 34.85 20.23
C PRO A 155 -19.94 34.19 21.40
N MET A 156 -20.32 32.97 21.78
CA MET A 156 -19.65 32.22 22.84
C MET A 156 -18.21 31.83 22.47
N VAL A 157 -18.01 31.35 21.24
CA VAL A 157 -16.67 31.00 20.76
C VAL A 157 -15.79 32.25 20.66
N LEU A 158 -16.34 33.41 20.27
CA LEU A 158 -15.61 34.68 20.26
C LEU A 158 -15.23 35.14 21.67
N ASP A 159 -16.15 35.06 22.65
CA ASP A 159 -15.85 35.34 24.06
C ASP A 159 -14.68 34.44 24.54
N PHE A 160 -14.80 33.12 24.38
CA PHE A 160 -13.81 32.15 24.91
C PHE A 160 -12.44 32.28 24.21
N VAL A 161 -12.42 32.41 22.88
CA VAL A 161 -11.18 32.63 22.12
C VAL A 161 -10.52 33.95 22.52
N ASN A 162 -11.29 34.97 22.90
CA ASN A 162 -10.76 36.23 23.41
C ASN A 162 -10.03 36.08 24.76
N ASP A 163 -10.38 35.09 25.59
CA ASP A 163 -9.77 34.91 26.91
C ASP A 163 -8.51 34.01 26.88
N ILE A 164 -8.36 33.14 25.87
CA ILE A 164 -7.22 32.19 25.76
C ILE A 164 -5.90 32.90 25.46
N GLN A 165 -4.84 32.59 26.22
CA GLN A 165 -3.49 33.15 26.06
C GLN A 165 -2.40 32.07 25.93
N GLN A 166 -2.75 30.81 26.24
CA GLN A 166 -1.88 29.65 26.30
C GLN A 166 -1.50 29.17 24.90
N LYS A 167 -0.20 28.90 24.65
CA LYS A 167 0.29 28.37 23.36
C LYS A 167 -0.36 27.03 23.01
N ASP A 168 -0.35 26.08 23.95
CA ASP A 168 -0.82 24.70 23.75
C ASP A 168 -2.30 24.59 23.35
N VAL A 169 -3.08 25.64 23.56
CA VAL A 169 -4.53 25.71 23.30
C VAL A 169 -4.84 26.55 22.06
N ALA A 170 -3.91 27.40 21.61
CA ALA A 170 -4.12 28.36 20.52
C ALA A 170 -4.63 27.71 19.22
N GLU A 171 -4.11 26.54 18.87
CA GLU A 171 -4.50 25.81 17.67
C GLU A 171 -5.92 25.19 17.79
N VAL A 172 -6.27 24.64 18.96
CA VAL A 172 -7.61 24.08 19.25
C VAL A 172 -8.67 25.18 19.29
N ALA A 173 -8.34 26.31 19.94
CA ALA A 173 -9.16 27.52 19.94
C ALA A 173 -9.44 28.02 18.52
N SER A 174 -8.41 28.03 17.67
CA SER A 174 -8.51 28.48 16.28
C SER A 174 -9.34 27.53 15.41
N ARG A 175 -9.34 26.22 15.69
CA ARG A 175 -10.23 25.25 15.03
C ARG A 175 -11.71 25.53 15.27
N CYS A 176 -12.08 26.09 16.43
CA CYS A 176 -13.46 26.50 16.71
C CYS A 176 -13.92 27.58 15.73
N ILE A 177 -13.09 28.60 15.50
CA ILE A 177 -13.34 29.65 14.49
C ILE A 177 -13.36 29.05 13.08
N ALA A 178 -12.39 28.17 12.77
CA ALA A 178 -12.29 27.50 11.47
C ALA A 178 -13.54 26.68 11.11
N ALA A 179 -14.14 25.98 12.09
CA ALA A 179 -15.39 25.23 11.88
C ALA A 179 -16.60 26.15 11.64
N ILE A 180 -16.62 27.36 12.22
CA ILE A 180 -17.74 28.32 12.12
C ILE A 180 -17.69 29.15 10.83
N VAL A 181 -16.51 29.58 10.37
CA VAL A 181 -16.32 30.40 9.16
C VAL A 181 -17.08 29.86 7.91
N PRO A 182 -16.99 28.57 7.53
CA PRO A 182 -17.74 28.02 6.38
C PRO A 182 -19.26 27.83 6.64
N ARG A 183 -19.74 28.10 7.86
CA ARG A 183 -21.15 28.03 8.28
C ARG A 183 -21.81 29.42 8.35
N LEU A 184 -21.05 30.51 8.19
CA LEU A 184 -21.58 31.87 8.21
C LEU A 184 -22.47 32.17 6.99
N SER A 185 -23.73 32.51 7.24
CA SER A 185 -24.72 32.83 6.21
C SER A 185 -25.65 34.01 6.57
N GLY A 186 -26.60 34.31 5.68
CA GLY A 186 -27.52 35.44 5.81
C GLY A 186 -26.89 36.83 5.62
N SER A 187 -27.69 37.87 5.85
CA SER A 187 -27.30 39.28 5.66
C SER A 187 -26.24 39.78 6.64
N VAL A 188 -26.10 39.13 7.80
CA VAL A 188 -25.15 39.50 8.87
C VAL A 188 -23.73 38.95 8.65
N LYS A 189 -23.52 38.10 7.64
CA LYS A 189 -22.24 37.41 7.36
C LYS A 189 -21.03 38.35 7.36
N LYS A 190 -21.12 39.52 6.72
CA LYS A 190 -20.03 40.51 6.70
C LYS A 190 -19.77 41.13 8.07
N THR A 191 -20.81 41.37 8.87
CA THR A 191 -20.70 41.89 10.24
C THR A 191 -20.03 40.87 11.15
N GLN A 192 -20.38 39.59 11.02
CA GLN A 192 -19.78 38.51 11.80
C GLN A 192 -18.33 38.23 11.39
N ALA A 193 -18.02 38.27 10.10
CA ALA A 193 -16.63 38.23 9.63
C ALA A 193 -15.81 39.39 10.21
N ARG A 194 -16.36 40.61 10.28
CA ARG A 194 -15.71 41.76 10.95
C ARG A 194 -15.51 41.58 12.46
N ALA A 195 -16.42 40.89 13.15
CA ALA A 195 -16.23 40.56 14.56
C ALA A 195 -15.07 39.57 14.77
N ILE A 196 -14.97 38.54 13.92
CA ILE A 196 -13.84 37.59 13.90
C ILE A 196 -12.51 38.32 13.58
N ILE A 197 -12.50 39.19 12.56
CA ILE A 197 -11.33 40.02 12.20
C ILE A 197 -10.89 40.88 13.39
N ARG A 198 -11.83 41.54 14.08
CA ARG A 198 -11.52 42.40 15.22
C ARG A 198 -10.79 41.63 16.33
N ILE A 199 -11.32 40.48 16.74
CA ILE A 199 -10.68 39.65 17.78
C ILE A 199 -9.33 39.12 17.29
N GLY A 200 -9.22 38.71 16.02
CA GLY A 200 -7.94 38.34 15.42
C GLY A 200 -6.90 39.46 15.55
N ILE A 201 -7.23 40.68 15.14
CA ILE A 201 -6.30 41.84 15.22
C ILE A 201 -5.95 42.18 16.68
N GLU A 202 -6.93 42.22 17.58
CA GLU A 202 -6.72 42.50 19.01
C GLU A 202 -5.81 41.45 19.68
N LYS A 203 -5.90 40.19 19.23
CA LYS A 203 -5.03 39.08 19.65
C LYS A 203 -3.60 39.16 19.10
N GLY A 204 -3.40 39.84 17.97
CA GLY A 204 -2.10 40.04 17.30
C GLY A 204 -1.35 41.31 17.72
N ASP A 205 -1.72 41.92 18.85
CA ASP A 205 -0.99 43.03 19.43
C ASP A 205 0.30 42.54 20.12
N VAL A 206 1.40 43.30 20.02
CA VAL A 206 2.71 42.93 20.61
C VAL A 206 2.63 42.81 22.13
N SER A 207 1.67 43.50 22.76
CA SER A 207 1.38 43.41 24.20
C SER A 207 0.73 42.09 24.64
N GLN A 208 0.20 41.28 23.72
CA GLN A 208 -0.45 40.01 24.00
C GLN A 208 0.55 38.88 24.22
N ALA A 209 0.14 37.80 24.90
CA ALA A 209 0.92 36.57 25.00
C ALA A 209 1.09 35.87 23.63
N ALA A 210 2.17 35.11 23.46
CA ALA A 210 2.45 34.41 22.19
C ALA A 210 1.31 33.45 21.76
N GLY A 211 0.59 32.82 22.69
CA GLY A 211 -0.59 32.01 22.36
C GLY A 211 -1.76 32.82 21.77
N SER A 212 -1.99 34.04 22.26
CA SER A 212 -2.91 34.98 21.61
C SER A 212 -2.43 35.33 20.19
N ARG A 213 -1.14 35.60 20.00
CA ARG A 213 -0.59 35.95 18.67
C ARG A 213 -0.65 34.77 17.69
N LEU A 214 -0.48 33.53 18.15
CA LEU A 214 -0.77 32.32 17.38
C LEU A 214 -2.25 32.22 16.95
N ILE A 215 -3.20 32.53 17.84
CA ILE A 215 -4.64 32.60 17.49
C ILE A 215 -4.85 33.65 16.38
N CYS A 216 -4.18 34.81 16.45
CA CYS A 216 -4.24 35.81 15.37
C CYS A 216 -3.77 35.22 14.03
N CYS A 217 -2.62 34.55 13.99
CA CYS A 217 -2.09 33.91 12.78
C CYS A 217 -3.11 32.95 12.14
N TRP A 218 -3.66 32.03 12.92
CA TRP A 218 -4.63 31.06 12.42
C TRP A 218 -5.96 31.67 12.00
N VAL A 219 -6.50 32.61 12.80
CA VAL A 219 -7.80 33.26 12.50
C VAL A 219 -7.72 34.10 11.24
N LEU A 220 -6.67 34.92 11.08
CA LEU A 220 -6.46 35.71 9.86
C LEU A 220 -6.15 34.82 8.65
N GLY A 221 -5.39 33.74 8.83
CA GLY A 221 -5.16 32.72 7.81
C GLY A 221 -6.46 32.07 7.31
N VAL A 222 -7.31 31.59 8.24
CA VAL A 222 -8.63 31.01 7.93
C VAL A 222 -9.47 32.02 7.14
N LEU A 223 -9.56 33.26 7.60
CA LEU A 223 -10.34 34.30 6.92
C LEU A 223 -9.81 34.58 5.50
N THR A 224 -8.49 34.66 5.34
CA THR A 224 -7.81 34.81 4.04
C THR A 224 -8.19 33.67 3.08
N ALA A 225 -8.10 32.42 3.55
CA ALA A 225 -8.37 31.24 2.75
C ALA A 225 -9.88 30.95 2.52
N SER A 226 -10.76 31.57 3.30
CA SER A 226 -12.20 31.25 3.33
C SER A 226 -13.02 31.81 2.16
N THR A 227 -12.45 32.67 1.31
CA THR A 227 -13.13 33.42 0.23
C THR A 227 -14.28 34.35 0.70
N LEU A 228 -14.41 34.60 2.01
CA LEU A 228 -15.49 35.44 2.55
C LEU A 228 -15.28 36.94 2.36
N LEU A 229 -14.04 37.36 2.10
CA LEU A 229 -13.59 38.73 1.99
C LEU A 229 -13.12 38.99 0.56
N SER A 230 -13.24 40.24 0.10
CA SER A 230 -12.62 40.63 -1.17
C SER A 230 -11.11 40.90 -0.99
N GLU A 231 -10.36 40.86 -2.09
CA GLU A 231 -8.95 41.28 -2.15
C GLU A 231 -8.72 42.63 -1.42
N GLN A 232 -9.59 43.61 -1.70
CA GLN A 232 -9.56 44.94 -1.07
C GLN A 232 -9.87 44.92 0.44
N ASP A 233 -10.77 44.04 0.90
CA ASP A 233 -11.05 43.87 2.32
C ASP A 233 -9.82 43.28 3.04
N ILE A 234 -9.12 42.30 2.43
CA ILE A 234 -7.93 41.66 3.02
C ILE A 234 -6.75 42.66 3.08
N GLU A 235 -6.47 43.34 1.96
CA GLU A 235 -5.41 44.35 1.87
C GLU A 235 -5.61 45.51 2.86
N SER A 236 -6.84 45.95 3.09
CA SER A 236 -7.15 47.11 3.94
C SER A 236 -7.39 46.79 5.43
N LEU A 237 -7.88 45.59 5.76
CA LEU A 237 -8.27 45.28 7.15
C LEU A 237 -7.14 44.66 7.98
N PHE A 238 -6.31 43.78 7.41
CA PHE A 238 -5.31 43.05 8.22
C PHE A 238 -4.02 42.60 7.51
N PHE A 239 -3.82 42.88 6.21
CA PHE A 239 -2.55 42.55 5.53
C PHE A 239 -1.31 43.03 6.31
N GLN A 240 -1.32 44.30 6.75
CA GLN A 240 -0.20 44.87 7.51
C GLN A 240 0.03 44.15 8.85
N LYS A 241 -1.03 43.73 9.53
CA LYS A 241 -0.94 42.95 10.77
C LYS A 241 -0.32 41.57 10.53
N MET A 242 -0.58 40.95 9.38
CA MET A 242 0.09 39.69 9.00
C MET A 242 1.58 39.89 8.72
N MET A 243 1.99 40.99 8.08
CA MET A 243 3.42 41.32 7.90
C MET A 243 4.12 41.59 9.24
N GLU A 244 3.48 42.33 10.16
CA GLU A 244 4.02 42.57 11.51
C GLU A 244 4.28 41.27 12.29
N LEU A 245 3.46 40.24 12.08
CA LEU A 245 3.60 38.93 12.75
C LEU A 245 4.66 38.02 12.12
N CYS A 246 5.19 38.36 10.94
CA CYS A 246 6.42 37.74 10.42
C CYS A 246 7.65 38.18 11.23
N GLN A 247 7.61 39.40 11.78
CA GLN A 247 8.67 40.04 12.56
C GLN A 247 8.46 39.87 14.09
N ASP A 248 7.70 38.84 14.49
CA ASP A 248 7.37 38.58 15.88
C ASP A 248 8.59 38.13 16.72
N THR A 249 8.57 38.39 18.03
CA THR A 249 9.65 37.95 18.93
C THR A 249 9.59 36.45 19.28
N ASP A 250 8.51 35.76 18.92
CA ASP A 250 8.29 34.34 19.21
C ASP A 250 8.40 33.47 17.94
N THR A 251 9.32 32.51 17.98
CA THR A 251 9.64 31.58 16.87
C THR A 251 8.43 30.83 16.33
N GLU A 252 7.47 30.44 17.19
CA GLU A 252 6.27 29.72 16.75
C GLU A 252 5.28 30.65 16.03
N VAL A 253 5.17 31.90 16.48
CA VAL A 253 4.33 32.93 15.83
C VAL A 253 4.88 33.22 14.43
N ARG A 254 6.20 33.45 14.31
CA ARG A 254 6.87 33.65 13.02
C ARG A 254 6.71 32.43 12.10
N SER A 255 6.92 31.22 12.62
CA SER A 255 6.71 29.97 11.87
C SER A 255 5.28 29.82 11.37
N CYS A 256 4.30 30.09 12.25
CA CYS A 256 2.89 29.98 11.91
C CYS A 256 2.49 31.00 10.85
N MET A 257 2.88 32.27 11.00
CA MET A 257 2.56 33.33 10.03
C MET A 257 3.25 33.07 8.68
N CYS A 258 4.51 32.64 8.68
CA CYS A 258 5.25 32.29 7.48
C CYS A 258 4.53 31.23 6.61
N MET A 259 3.81 30.29 7.22
CA MET A 259 2.97 29.33 6.49
C MET A 259 1.70 29.99 5.91
N GLN A 260 1.10 30.95 6.62
CA GLN A 260 -0.10 31.68 6.15
C GLN A 260 0.20 32.59 4.96
N LEU A 261 1.46 32.96 4.72
CA LEU A 261 1.87 33.79 3.58
C LEU A 261 1.51 33.17 2.21
N ASP A 262 1.40 31.85 2.09
CA ASP A 262 0.98 31.18 0.85
C ASP A 262 -0.48 31.52 0.50
N ALA A 263 -1.38 31.39 1.48
CA ALA A 263 -2.78 31.79 1.33
C ALA A 263 -2.92 33.31 1.13
N LEU A 264 -2.12 34.11 1.85
CA LEU A 264 -2.15 35.57 1.75
C LEU A 264 -1.71 36.08 0.39
N ALA A 265 -0.61 35.57 -0.16
CA ALA A 265 -0.14 35.94 -1.50
C ALA A 265 -1.22 35.65 -2.57
N ARG A 266 -1.93 34.53 -2.45
CA ARG A 266 -3.02 34.15 -3.39
C ARG A 266 -4.31 34.95 -3.20
N ALA A 267 -4.44 35.71 -2.10
CA ALA A 267 -5.64 36.46 -1.76
C ALA A 267 -5.50 37.99 -1.89
N VAL A 268 -4.29 38.49 -2.14
CA VAL A 268 -4.00 39.91 -2.42
C VAL A 268 -3.59 40.13 -3.88
N SER A 269 -3.54 41.40 -4.30
CA SER A 269 -3.12 41.74 -5.65
C SER A 269 -1.64 41.36 -5.90
N MET A 270 -1.34 40.85 -7.10
CA MET A 270 0.03 40.44 -7.47
C MET A 270 1.10 41.54 -7.24
N PRO A 271 0.86 42.84 -7.54
CA PRO A 271 1.82 43.88 -7.20
C PRO A 271 2.10 44.00 -5.70
N LYS A 272 1.08 43.84 -4.84
CA LYS A 272 1.20 43.85 -3.38
C LYS A 272 2.02 42.66 -2.89
N ALA A 273 1.74 41.46 -3.41
CA ALA A 273 2.49 40.25 -3.09
C ALA A 273 3.98 40.33 -3.49
N CYS A 274 4.28 40.95 -4.64
CA CYS A 274 5.66 41.15 -5.10
C CYS A 274 6.40 42.27 -4.34
N ALA A 275 5.72 43.36 -3.98
CA ALA A 275 6.34 44.54 -3.37
C ALA A 275 6.56 44.40 -1.87
N ASP A 276 5.60 43.82 -1.14
CA ASP A 276 5.59 43.84 0.32
C ASP A 276 5.76 42.43 0.94
N LEU A 277 5.11 41.41 0.38
CA LEU A 277 5.14 40.05 0.95
C LEU A 277 6.39 39.25 0.55
N LEU A 278 6.85 39.37 -0.70
CA LEU A 278 8.03 38.64 -1.17
C LEU A 278 9.31 39.03 -0.40
N PRO A 279 9.62 40.31 -0.13
CA PRO A 279 10.79 40.67 0.68
C PRO A 279 10.76 40.05 2.07
N GLU A 280 9.59 40.07 2.73
CA GLU A 280 9.38 39.47 4.06
C GLU A 280 9.64 37.96 4.04
N LEU A 281 9.13 37.25 3.02
CA LEU A 281 9.41 35.81 2.86
C LEU A 281 10.89 35.51 2.59
N LEU A 282 11.61 36.40 1.92
CA LEU A 282 13.06 36.27 1.70
C LEU A 282 13.87 36.58 2.97
N GLU A 283 13.37 37.43 3.85
CA GLU A 283 13.96 37.71 5.16
C GLU A 283 13.77 36.50 6.12
N LEU A 284 12.58 35.89 6.13
CA LEU A 284 12.29 34.66 6.88
C LEU A 284 13.12 33.44 6.45
N LEU A 285 13.77 33.47 5.27
CA LEU A 285 14.76 32.46 4.87
C LEU A 285 16.13 32.66 5.54
N GLN A 286 16.41 33.87 6.04
CA GLN A 286 17.64 34.24 6.75
C GLN A 286 17.46 34.29 8.27
N ASP A 287 16.22 34.11 8.74
CA ASP A 287 15.78 34.07 10.14
C ASP A 287 16.73 33.35 11.10
N GLU A 288 16.93 33.85 12.32
CA GLU A 288 17.84 33.23 13.29
C GLU A 288 17.52 31.74 13.59
N GLU A 289 16.25 31.33 13.55
CA GLU A 289 15.79 30.01 13.97
C GLU A 289 15.59 29.04 12.80
N GLU A 290 16.19 27.84 12.92
CA GLU A 290 16.16 26.83 11.84
C GLU A 290 14.74 26.38 11.47
N GLN A 291 13.81 26.32 12.43
CA GLN A 291 12.42 25.92 12.16
C GLN A 291 11.71 26.92 11.25
N VAL A 292 11.95 28.22 11.44
CA VAL A 292 11.32 29.29 10.64
C VAL A 292 11.91 29.27 9.23
N LYS A 293 13.23 29.13 9.10
CA LYS A 293 13.89 28.92 7.80
C LYS A 293 13.33 27.71 7.03
N ILE A 294 13.01 26.61 7.73
CA ILE A 294 12.41 25.41 7.11
C ILE A 294 10.99 25.70 6.60
N VAL A 295 10.17 26.42 7.36
CA VAL A 295 8.82 26.81 6.91
C VAL A 295 8.93 27.79 5.73
N ALA A 296 9.79 28.81 5.82
CA ALA A 296 10.03 29.79 4.76
C ALA A 296 10.48 29.13 3.45
N PHE A 297 11.36 28.13 3.50
CA PHE A 297 11.74 27.35 2.32
C PHE A 297 10.55 26.62 1.69
N ARG A 298 9.68 26.02 2.51
CA ARG A 298 8.49 25.30 2.02
C ARG A 298 7.45 26.27 1.44
N THR A 299 7.22 27.42 2.08
CA THR A 299 6.36 28.50 1.57
C THR A 299 6.89 29.04 0.24
N LEU A 300 8.21 29.33 0.15
CA LEU A 300 8.84 29.78 -1.10
C LEU A 300 8.71 28.76 -2.23
N LEU A 301 8.89 27.47 -1.94
CA LEU A 301 8.71 26.38 -2.91
C LEU A 301 7.26 26.30 -3.40
N SER A 302 6.29 26.46 -2.50
CA SER A 302 4.86 26.46 -2.82
C SER A 302 4.46 27.66 -3.69
N LEU A 303 4.99 28.86 -3.38
CA LEU A 303 4.77 30.10 -4.12
C LEU A 303 5.67 30.30 -5.34
N TYR A 304 6.62 29.40 -5.63
CA TYR A 304 7.59 29.61 -6.70
C TYR A 304 6.93 29.87 -8.07
N ASP A 305 5.89 29.10 -8.41
CA ASP A 305 5.12 29.23 -9.65
C ASP A 305 4.02 30.31 -9.61
N TYR A 306 3.71 30.86 -8.43
CA TYR A 306 2.81 32.02 -8.28
C TYR A 306 3.50 33.30 -8.76
N TYR A 307 4.78 33.51 -8.39
CA TYR A 307 5.47 34.76 -8.72
C TYR A 307 5.80 34.92 -10.22
N PRO A 308 5.72 36.15 -10.77
CA PRO A 308 6.02 36.38 -12.18
C PRO A 308 7.51 36.17 -12.48
N LYS A 309 7.82 35.87 -13.74
CA LYS A 309 9.19 35.48 -14.15
C LYS A 309 10.26 36.52 -13.77
N ARG A 310 9.95 37.80 -13.82
CA ARG A 310 10.90 38.88 -13.46
C ARG A 310 11.36 38.76 -12.01
N GLU A 311 10.42 38.58 -11.09
CA GLU A 311 10.68 38.48 -9.66
C GLU A 311 11.34 37.13 -9.33
N ARG A 312 10.96 36.04 -10.03
CA ARG A 312 11.67 34.75 -9.92
C ARG A 312 13.13 34.87 -10.34
N ASP A 313 13.40 35.38 -11.54
CA ASP A 313 14.75 35.48 -12.10
C ASP A 313 15.64 36.43 -11.28
N ALA A 314 15.08 37.56 -10.79
CA ALA A 314 15.85 38.60 -10.12
C ALA A 314 16.04 38.39 -8.60
N LEU A 315 15.07 37.80 -7.90
CA LEU A 315 15.04 37.75 -6.43
C LEU A 315 15.06 36.33 -5.88
N ILE A 316 14.23 35.43 -6.43
CA ILE A 316 14.00 34.11 -5.82
C ILE A 316 15.04 33.07 -6.28
N PHE A 317 15.29 32.99 -7.59
CA PHE A 317 16.15 31.96 -8.17
C PHE A 317 17.61 32.05 -7.72
N PRO A 318 18.25 33.23 -7.56
CA PRO A 318 19.59 33.32 -7.00
C PRO A 318 19.70 32.74 -5.59
N VAL A 319 18.70 33.03 -4.73
CA VAL A 319 18.63 32.51 -3.35
C VAL A 319 18.42 30.99 -3.35
N LEU A 320 17.55 30.46 -4.22
CA LEU A 320 17.36 29.01 -4.36
C LEU A 320 18.61 28.29 -4.85
N VAL A 321 19.33 28.86 -5.83
CA VAL A 321 20.58 28.26 -6.34
C VAL A 321 21.63 28.20 -5.24
N ASP A 322 21.76 29.26 -4.42
CA ASP A 322 22.70 29.28 -3.30
C ASP A 322 22.32 28.28 -2.18
N LEU A 323 21.05 28.25 -1.76
CA LEU A 323 20.54 27.28 -0.77
C LEU A 323 20.69 25.82 -1.23
N VAL A 324 20.62 25.55 -2.54
CA VAL A 324 20.87 24.21 -3.10
C VAL A 324 22.37 23.92 -3.18
N ALA A 325 23.19 24.85 -3.67
CA ALA A 325 24.65 24.69 -3.71
C ALA A 325 25.24 24.44 -2.30
N HIS A 326 24.80 25.24 -1.32
CA HIS A 326 25.33 25.30 0.02
C HIS A 326 24.35 24.78 1.09
N THR A 327 23.53 23.78 0.73
CA THR A 327 22.47 23.24 1.63
C THR A 327 22.98 22.99 3.05
N PRO A 328 22.44 23.71 4.05
CA PRO A 328 22.80 23.53 5.45
C PRO A 328 22.11 22.28 6.05
N PRO A 329 22.63 21.72 7.16
CA PRO A 329 22.16 20.44 7.70
C PRO A 329 20.65 20.36 7.96
N TYR A 330 20.07 21.38 8.60
CA TYR A 330 18.63 21.46 8.89
C TYR A 330 17.74 21.41 7.64
N LEU A 331 18.28 21.82 6.49
CA LEU A 331 17.55 21.89 5.23
C LEU A 331 17.69 20.59 4.40
N CYS A 332 18.60 19.67 4.73
CA CYS A 332 18.81 18.43 3.98
C CYS A 332 17.52 17.60 3.82
N GLY A 333 16.83 17.30 4.93
CA GLY A 333 15.57 16.55 4.92
C GLY A 333 14.42 17.28 4.21
N PRO A 334 14.13 18.56 4.56
CA PRO A 334 13.12 19.37 3.87
C PRO A 334 13.37 19.54 2.37
N LEU A 335 14.62 19.82 1.95
CA LEU A 335 15.00 19.92 0.55
C LEU A 335 14.86 18.57 -0.16
N ALA A 336 15.30 17.45 0.43
CA ALA A 336 15.14 16.12 -0.16
C ALA A 336 13.66 15.72 -0.32
N THR A 337 12.81 16.12 0.63
CA THR A 337 11.35 15.93 0.58
C THR A 337 10.70 16.76 -0.53
N GLY A 338 11.06 18.03 -0.63
CA GLY A 338 10.54 18.94 -1.67
C GLY A 338 11.20 18.78 -3.05
N PHE A 339 12.29 18.01 -3.17
CA PHE A 339 13.22 18.10 -4.31
C PHE A 339 12.54 17.87 -5.66
N GLY A 340 11.75 16.79 -5.76
CA GLY A 340 11.06 16.43 -7.00
C GLY A 340 10.10 17.51 -7.47
N ARG A 341 9.34 18.11 -6.54
CA ARG A 341 8.43 19.23 -6.83
C ARG A 341 9.20 20.48 -7.24
N LEU A 342 10.27 20.83 -6.53
CA LEU A 342 11.12 21.98 -6.85
C LEU A 342 11.67 21.89 -8.28
N VAL A 343 12.33 20.79 -8.63
CA VAL A 343 12.91 20.66 -9.98
C VAL A 343 11.86 20.52 -11.08
N TYR A 344 10.69 19.97 -10.76
CA TYR A 344 9.57 19.92 -11.70
C TYR A 344 9.00 21.33 -11.97
N LYS A 345 8.77 22.16 -10.94
CA LYS A 345 8.35 23.57 -11.14
C LYS A 345 9.38 24.32 -11.99
N LEU A 346 10.67 24.23 -11.64
CA LEU A 346 11.78 24.87 -12.38
C LEU A 346 11.86 24.41 -13.85
N PHE A 347 11.63 23.12 -14.11
CA PHE A 347 11.57 22.56 -15.47
C PHE A 347 10.35 23.10 -16.25
N THR A 348 9.14 23.03 -15.67
CA THR A 348 7.91 23.47 -16.35
C THR A 348 7.89 24.97 -16.67
N LEU A 349 8.56 25.78 -15.84
CA LEU A 349 8.68 27.22 -16.02
C LEU A 349 9.86 27.63 -16.91
N ASN A 350 10.71 26.67 -17.31
CA ASN A 350 11.94 26.88 -18.08
C ASN A 350 12.91 27.87 -17.42
N ASP A 351 13.09 27.72 -16.11
CA ASP A 351 14.00 28.54 -15.29
C ASP A 351 15.34 27.81 -15.00
N LEU A 352 15.51 26.56 -15.43
CA LEU A 352 16.78 25.81 -15.35
C LEU A 352 17.79 26.24 -16.43
N SER A 353 19.00 26.59 -15.98
CA SER A 353 20.19 26.74 -16.83
C SER A 353 21.07 25.47 -16.81
N ALA A 354 22.05 25.35 -17.72
CA ALA A 354 22.97 24.22 -17.72
C ALA A 354 23.84 24.15 -16.45
N GLU A 355 24.28 25.31 -15.94
CA GLU A 355 25.06 25.43 -14.70
C GLU A 355 24.24 25.06 -13.47
N SER A 356 23.06 25.68 -13.30
CA SER A 356 22.15 25.35 -12.19
C SER A 356 21.69 23.89 -12.24
N SER A 357 21.43 23.32 -13.42
CA SER A 357 21.11 21.89 -13.55
C SER A 357 22.22 20.99 -12.98
N SER A 358 23.48 21.34 -13.20
CA SER A 358 24.63 20.62 -12.62
C SER A 358 24.67 20.74 -11.09
N THR A 359 24.46 21.94 -10.55
CA THR A 359 24.41 22.21 -9.11
C THR A 359 23.28 21.43 -8.42
N PHE A 360 22.09 21.40 -9.01
CA PHE A 360 20.94 20.68 -8.48
C PHE A 360 21.15 19.16 -8.53
N LEU A 361 21.61 18.60 -9.67
CA LEU A 361 21.88 17.17 -9.79
C LEU A 361 23.00 16.69 -8.84
N SER A 362 24.07 17.49 -8.69
CA SER A 362 25.14 17.24 -7.71
C SER A 362 24.60 17.23 -6.27
N THR A 363 23.71 18.17 -5.94
CA THR A 363 23.08 18.24 -4.62
C THR A 363 22.13 17.07 -4.37
N PHE A 364 21.32 16.67 -5.36
CA PHE A 364 20.49 15.47 -5.25
C PHE A 364 21.33 14.20 -5.04
N ASN A 365 22.50 14.10 -5.69
CA ASN A 365 23.47 13.03 -5.48
C ASN A 365 24.08 13.00 -4.07
N ARG A 366 24.28 14.17 -3.45
CA ARG A 366 24.72 14.34 -2.07
C ARG A 366 23.62 13.93 -1.09
N LEU A 367 22.39 14.42 -1.27
CA LEU A 367 21.23 14.10 -0.42
C LEU A 367 20.87 12.61 -0.48
N GLY A 368 20.86 12.00 -1.67
CA GLY A 368 20.63 10.57 -1.86
C GLY A 368 21.74 9.67 -1.32
N ARG A 369 22.85 10.25 -0.83
CA ARG A 369 23.93 9.58 -0.08
C ARG A 369 24.10 10.15 1.34
N SER A 370 23.10 10.86 1.85
CA SER A 370 23.06 11.39 3.22
C SER A 370 23.26 10.28 4.26
N PRO A 371 23.93 10.53 5.40
CA PRO A 371 23.95 9.58 6.52
C PRO A 371 22.53 9.22 7.02
N GLU A 372 21.59 10.16 6.93
CA GLU A 372 20.21 10.00 7.39
C GLU A 372 19.38 9.13 6.44
N ALA A 373 18.69 8.13 6.99
CA ALA A 373 17.85 7.23 6.22
C ALA A 373 16.66 7.96 5.57
N ASP A 374 16.03 8.88 6.29
CA ASP A 374 14.82 9.58 5.83
C ASP A 374 15.11 10.54 4.67
N THR A 375 16.27 11.22 4.71
CA THR A 375 16.76 12.04 3.59
C THR A 375 16.99 11.18 2.33
N ARG A 376 17.58 9.97 2.46
CA ARG A 376 17.74 9.04 1.33
C ARG A 376 16.41 8.44 0.85
N LEU A 377 15.48 8.17 1.76
CA LEU A 377 14.12 7.71 1.45
C LEU A 377 13.36 8.76 0.63
N ALA A 378 13.43 10.02 1.03
CA ALA A 378 12.84 11.14 0.30
C ALA A 378 13.44 11.28 -1.11
N CYS A 379 14.77 11.13 -1.26
CA CYS A 379 15.40 11.06 -2.58
C CYS A 379 14.92 9.87 -3.42
N ALA A 380 14.74 8.68 -2.83
CA ALA A 380 14.22 7.51 -3.54
C ALA A 380 12.78 7.73 -4.04
N CYS A 381 11.91 8.32 -3.23
CA CYS A 381 10.55 8.70 -3.62
C CYS A 381 10.53 9.75 -4.74
N ASN A 382 11.42 10.76 -4.68
CA ASN A 382 11.49 11.84 -5.68
C ASN A 382 12.27 11.49 -6.95
N PHE A 383 12.91 10.31 -7.03
CA PHE A 383 13.80 9.95 -8.13
C PHE A 383 13.13 10.00 -9.53
N PRO A 384 11.89 9.51 -9.75
CA PRO A 384 11.23 9.62 -11.05
C PRO A 384 11.03 11.08 -11.50
N ALA A 385 10.65 11.98 -10.58
CA ALA A 385 10.46 13.41 -10.87
C ALA A 385 11.79 14.09 -11.27
N VAL A 386 12.91 13.69 -10.68
CA VAL A 386 14.25 14.17 -11.07
C VAL A 386 14.63 13.68 -12.48
N VAL A 387 14.36 12.42 -12.83
CA VAL A 387 14.60 11.90 -14.19
C VAL A 387 13.72 12.60 -15.23
N LEU A 388 12.46 12.91 -14.89
CA LEU A 388 11.54 13.66 -15.73
C LEU A 388 12.05 15.09 -15.99
N SER A 389 12.44 15.81 -14.93
CA SER A 389 12.76 17.24 -15.00
C SER A 389 14.10 17.56 -15.66
N PHE A 390 15.14 16.74 -15.43
CA PHE A 390 16.45 16.92 -16.06
C PHE A 390 16.60 16.19 -17.41
N GLY A 391 15.66 15.31 -17.72
CA GLY A 391 15.62 14.50 -18.92
C GLY A 391 16.62 13.33 -18.90
N ALA A 392 16.22 12.25 -19.55
CA ALA A 392 16.96 10.99 -19.59
C ALA A 392 18.35 11.04 -20.27
N ASN A 393 18.77 12.19 -20.82
CA ASN A 393 20.12 12.40 -21.35
C ASN A 393 21.16 12.61 -20.23
N GLN A 394 20.76 13.17 -19.09
CA GLN A 394 21.64 13.38 -17.93
C GLN A 394 21.75 12.13 -17.04
N TYR A 395 20.88 11.15 -17.25
CA TYR A 395 20.75 9.96 -16.41
C TYR A 395 22.08 9.20 -16.22
N SER A 396 22.79 8.88 -17.31
CA SER A 396 24.01 8.07 -17.24
C SER A 396 25.23 8.82 -16.70
N ALA A 397 25.17 10.14 -16.59
CA ALA A 397 26.26 10.96 -16.08
C ALA A 397 26.17 11.17 -14.56
N GLN A 398 24.95 11.25 -14.00
CA GLN A 398 24.74 11.63 -12.61
C GLN A 398 23.67 10.82 -11.85
N LEU A 399 22.78 10.06 -12.51
CA LEU A 399 21.64 9.42 -11.82
C LEU A 399 21.74 7.89 -11.75
N ASP A 400 22.40 7.22 -12.68
CA ASP A 400 22.49 5.75 -12.68
C ASP A 400 23.19 5.21 -11.42
N ASP A 401 24.37 5.72 -11.09
CA ASP A 401 25.12 5.36 -9.88
C ASP A 401 24.35 5.68 -8.58
N LEU A 402 23.44 6.66 -8.62
CA LEU A 402 22.58 6.97 -7.48
C LEU A 402 21.43 5.97 -7.36
N LEU A 403 20.79 5.60 -8.46
CA LEU A 403 19.73 4.59 -8.45
C LEU A 403 20.27 3.22 -8.01
N GLN A 404 21.48 2.86 -8.46
CA GLN A 404 22.19 1.67 -8.00
C GLN A 404 22.47 1.72 -6.49
N ALA A 405 22.87 2.88 -5.95
CA ALA A 405 23.07 3.04 -4.51
C ALA A 405 21.77 2.94 -3.70
N LEU A 406 20.67 3.58 -4.15
CA LEU A 406 19.38 3.57 -3.47
C LEU A 406 18.69 2.19 -3.50
N THR A 407 18.84 1.44 -4.59
CA THR A 407 18.34 0.06 -4.69
C THR A 407 19.22 -0.97 -3.96
N GLN A 408 20.40 -0.57 -3.47
CA GLN A 408 21.30 -1.38 -2.64
C GLN A 408 21.51 -0.74 -1.25
N ASP A 409 20.59 0.13 -0.82
CA ASP A 409 20.69 0.85 0.45
C ASP A 409 20.69 -0.10 1.66
N LYS A 410 21.34 0.31 2.74
CA LYS A 410 21.36 -0.45 4.01
C LYS A 410 19.98 -0.54 4.66
N VAL A 411 19.06 0.35 4.32
CA VAL A 411 17.72 0.45 4.91
C VAL A 411 16.67 -0.09 3.94
N GLU A 412 15.91 -1.10 4.39
CA GLU A 412 14.90 -1.79 3.57
C GLU A 412 13.87 -0.84 2.94
N SER A 413 13.39 0.17 3.67
CA SER A 413 12.39 1.12 3.16
C SER A 413 12.90 1.96 2.00
N VAL A 414 14.19 2.36 2.01
CA VAL A 414 14.82 3.10 0.90
C VAL A 414 14.87 2.21 -0.35
N ARG A 415 15.27 0.94 -0.20
CA ARG A 415 15.26 -0.04 -1.30
C ARG A 415 13.85 -0.24 -1.85
N ILE A 416 12.84 -0.40 -0.99
CA ILE A 416 11.43 -0.54 -1.39
C ILE A 416 10.95 0.69 -2.18
N ALA A 417 11.26 1.91 -1.73
CA ALA A 417 10.88 3.14 -2.42
C ALA A 417 11.53 3.23 -3.82
N ALA A 418 12.84 3.02 -3.89
CA ALA A 418 13.59 3.06 -5.15
C ALA A 418 13.06 2.01 -6.16
N VAL A 419 12.79 0.78 -5.70
CA VAL A 419 12.24 -0.31 -6.51
C VAL A 419 10.82 0.00 -6.98
N SER A 420 9.99 0.63 -6.15
CA SER A 420 8.62 1.01 -6.50
C SER A 420 8.59 2.00 -7.68
N GLY A 421 9.52 2.97 -7.72
CA GLY A 421 9.65 3.94 -8.81
C GLY A 421 10.28 3.42 -10.11
N LEU A 422 10.86 2.21 -10.14
CA LEU A 422 11.64 1.73 -11.31
C LEU A 422 10.85 1.68 -12.62
N HIS A 423 9.54 1.43 -12.56
CA HIS A 423 8.67 1.36 -13.73
C HIS A 423 8.49 2.74 -14.41
N GLU A 424 8.33 3.79 -13.61
CA GLU A 424 8.32 5.18 -14.10
C GLU A 424 9.68 5.59 -14.66
N VAL A 425 10.78 5.24 -13.98
CA VAL A 425 12.13 5.51 -14.49
C VAL A 425 12.36 4.80 -15.83
N ALA A 426 11.99 3.52 -15.96
CA ALA A 426 12.09 2.79 -17.23
C ALA A 426 11.29 3.46 -18.35
N HIS A 427 10.08 3.94 -18.05
CA HIS A 427 9.25 4.70 -18.99
C HIS A 427 9.92 5.99 -19.47
N LEU A 428 10.40 6.82 -18.53
CA LEU A 428 11.08 8.10 -18.80
C LEU A 428 12.40 7.93 -19.57
N LEU A 429 13.12 6.83 -19.33
CA LEU A 429 14.34 6.48 -20.06
C LEU A 429 14.05 6.02 -21.50
N GLY A 430 12.94 5.34 -21.72
CA GLY A 430 12.57 4.71 -22.98
C GLY A 430 13.40 3.45 -23.31
N GLN A 431 12.93 2.71 -24.33
CA GLN A 431 13.38 1.34 -24.68
C GLN A 431 14.89 1.08 -24.51
N GLN A 432 15.74 1.84 -25.20
CA GLN A 432 17.17 1.54 -25.29
C GLN A 432 17.91 1.79 -23.96
N ARG A 433 17.53 2.82 -23.19
CA ARG A 433 18.14 3.13 -21.89
C ARG A 433 17.58 2.24 -20.79
N ALA A 434 16.27 1.95 -20.80
CA ALA A 434 15.67 0.99 -19.88
C ALA A 434 16.30 -0.41 -20.04
N LEU A 435 16.46 -0.89 -21.28
CA LEU A 435 17.14 -2.15 -21.60
C LEU A 435 18.60 -2.19 -21.10
N ARG A 436 19.32 -1.07 -21.19
CA ARG A 436 20.73 -0.95 -20.78
C ARG A 436 20.91 -0.91 -19.27
N TYR A 437 20.15 -0.06 -18.57
CA TYR A 437 20.37 0.25 -17.15
C TYR A 437 19.43 -0.53 -16.23
N ILE A 438 18.12 -0.47 -16.48
CA ILE A 438 17.11 -1.02 -15.55
C ILE A 438 16.99 -2.55 -15.64
N LYS A 439 17.31 -3.18 -16.79
CA LYS A 439 17.32 -4.65 -16.93
C LYS A 439 18.32 -5.34 -15.99
N ALA A 440 19.52 -4.77 -15.85
CA ALA A 440 20.52 -5.32 -14.92
C ALA A 440 20.07 -5.11 -13.46
N LEU A 441 19.52 -3.93 -13.18
CA LEU A 441 19.02 -3.57 -11.86
C LEU A 441 17.90 -4.50 -11.39
N SER A 442 16.92 -4.82 -12.26
CA SER A 442 15.83 -5.73 -11.93
C SER A 442 16.33 -7.13 -11.53
N LEU A 443 17.36 -7.65 -12.21
CA LEU A 443 17.96 -8.95 -11.89
C LEU A 443 18.74 -8.93 -10.57
N THR A 444 19.37 -7.82 -10.23
CA THR A 444 20.05 -7.62 -8.93
C THR A 444 19.02 -7.52 -7.81
N THR A 445 17.95 -6.75 -7.97
CA THR A 445 16.88 -6.60 -6.98
C THR A 445 16.08 -7.90 -6.76
N LEU A 446 15.90 -8.73 -7.79
CA LEU A 446 15.36 -10.09 -7.62
C LEU A 446 16.23 -11.02 -6.75
N ARG A 447 17.46 -10.59 -6.40
CA ARG A 447 18.41 -11.29 -5.52
C ARG A 447 18.69 -10.52 -4.22
N ASP A 448 17.87 -9.52 -3.90
CA ASP A 448 17.98 -8.76 -2.63
C ASP A 448 17.93 -9.70 -1.42
N GLU A 449 18.63 -9.35 -0.34
CA GLU A 449 18.60 -10.07 0.94
C GLU A 449 17.19 -10.12 1.57
N SER A 450 16.36 -9.10 1.32
CA SER A 450 14.99 -9.00 1.79
C SER A 450 14.03 -9.61 0.78
N ALA A 451 13.30 -10.62 1.25
CA ALA A 451 12.15 -11.15 0.51
C ALA A 451 11.09 -10.05 0.24
N VAL A 452 10.96 -9.03 1.10
CA VAL A 452 10.00 -7.93 0.86
C VAL A 452 10.42 -7.14 -0.39
N VAL A 453 11.69 -6.74 -0.49
CA VAL A 453 12.23 -6.01 -1.64
C VAL A 453 12.11 -6.82 -2.93
N GLN A 454 12.43 -8.13 -2.89
CA GLN A 454 12.19 -9.05 -4.01
C GLN A 454 10.72 -9.03 -4.46
N GLY A 455 9.78 -9.07 -3.51
CA GLY A 455 8.35 -9.04 -3.78
C GLY A 455 7.87 -7.74 -4.43
N TYR A 456 8.45 -6.60 -4.07
CA TYR A 456 8.21 -5.32 -4.75
C TYR A 456 8.75 -5.33 -6.19
N MET A 457 9.93 -5.91 -6.43
CA MET A 457 10.45 -6.07 -7.79
C MET A 457 9.60 -7.00 -8.64
N ILE A 458 9.17 -8.15 -8.10
CA ILE A 458 8.26 -9.08 -8.80
C ILE A 458 6.95 -8.37 -9.17
N ALA A 459 6.42 -7.53 -8.27
CA ALA A 459 5.23 -6.73 -8.54
C ALA A 459 5.38 -5.69 -9.65
N ARG A 460 6.60 -5.19 -9.89
CA ARG A 460 6.92 -4.24 -10.97
C ARG A 460 7.29 -4.91 -12.30
N LEU A 461 7.64 -6.19 -12.31
CA LEU A 461 8.08 -6.90 -13.53
C LEU A 461 7.13 -6.72 -14.73
N PRO A 462 5.79 -6.87 -14.60
CA PRO A 462 4.90 -6.72 -15.75
C PRO A 462 4.96 -5.33 -16.40
N ASP A 463 5.24 -4.28 -15.62
CA ASP A 463 5.29 -2.90 -16.11
C ASP A 463 6.61 -2.58 -16.83
N VAL A 464 7.69 -3.31 -16.55
CA VAL A 464 9.03 -3.07 -17.13
C VAL A 464 9.44 -4.06 -18.21
N MET A 465 8.81 -5.24 -18.29
CA MET A 465 9.27 -6.32 -19.17
C MET A 465 9.17 -6.05 -20.67
N SER A 466 8.27 -5.16 -21.12
CA SER A 466 8.21 -4.68 -22.50
C SER A 466 9.55 -4.05 -22.94
N TYR A 467 10.17 -3.26 -22.08
CA TYR A 467 11.48 -2.64 -22.32
C TYR A 467 12.63 -3.65 -22.41
N PHE A 468 12.48 -4.83 -21.79
CA PHE A 468 13.55 -5.84 -21.71
C PHE A 468 13.42 -6.97 -22.73
N CYS A 469 12.21 -7.19 -23.26
CA CYS A 469 11.87 -8.30 -24.15
C CYS A 469 11.55 -7.90 -25.59
N ALA A 470 11.18 -6.64 -25.89
CA ALA A 470 10.72 -6.25 -27.23
C ALA A 470 11.83 -5.90 -28.25
N SER A 471 13.09 -5.76 -27.82
CA SER A 471 14.21 -5.35 -28.69
C SER A 471 15.46 -6.21 -28.51
N VAL A 472 15.25 -7.49 -28.21
CA VAL A 472 16.31 -8.50 -28.01
C VAL A 472 15.96 -9.75 -28.82
N ASP A 473 16.95 -10.58 -29.12
CA ASP A 473 16.71 -11.90 -29.71
C ASP A 473 16.00 -12.86 -28.74
N ASP A 474 15.51 -13.96 -29.29
CA ASP A 474 14.73 -14.95 -28.53
C ASP A 474 15.54 -15.66 -27.46
N ASP A 475 16.84 -15.87 -27.64
CA ASP A 475 17.70 -16.53 -26.64
C ASP A 475 17.92 -15.62 -25.43
N GLN A 476 18.21 -14.33 -25.65
CA GLN A 476 18.30 -13.32 -24.61
C GLN A 476 16.96 -13.09 -23.89
N ARG A 477 15.85 -13.13 -24.63
CA ARG A 477 14.48 -13.05 -24.08
C ARG A 477 14.21 -14.23 -23.17
N ASN A 478 14.42 -15.46 -23.67
CA ASN A 478 14.18 -16.69 -22.91
C ASN A 478 15.10 -16.83 -21.69
N ALA A 479 16.38 -16.47 -21.81
CA ALA A 479 17.31 -16.47 -20.67
C ALA A 479 16.88 -15.50 -19.55
N TYR A 480 16.36 -14.31 -19.91
CA TYR A 480 15.81 -13.37 -18.96
C TYR A 480 14.52 -13.90 -18.29
N LEU A 481 13.61 -14.50 -19.06
CA LEU A 481 12.37 -15.11 -18.56
C LEU A 481 12.63 -16.29 -17.61
N GLU A 482 13.50 -17.24 -17.98
CA GLU A 482 13.87 -18.36 -17.10
C GLU A 482 14.55 -17.87 -15.81
N THR A 483 15.33 -16.79 -15.89
CA THR A 483 15.92 -16.15 -14.71
C THR A 483 14.82 -15.57 -13.81
N ILE A 484 13.87 -14.80 -14.35
CA ILE A 484 12.71 -14.30 -13.59
C ILE A 484 11.94 -15.44 -12.92
N LEU A 485 11.54 -16.46 -13.69
CA LEU A 485 10.73 -17.57 -13.19
C LEU A 485 11.45 -18.33 -12.06
N LYS A 486 12.78 -18.50 -12.16
CA LYS A 486 13.58 -19.05 -11.06
C LYS A 486 13.48 -18.20 -9.78
N HIS A 487 13.58 -16.88 -9.88
CA HIS A 487 13.58 -16.00 -8.71
C HIS A 487 12.17 -15.83 -8.11
N ILE A 488 11.10 -15.86 -8.92
CA ILE A 488 9.71 -15.91 -8.41
C ILE A 488 9.46 -17.18 -7.58
N LEU A 489 9.91 -18.34 -8.08
CA LEU A 489 9.78 -19.61 -7.36
C LEU A 489 10.65 -19.64 -6.08
N LEU A 490 11.88 -19.11 -6.14
CA LEU A 490 12.74 -19.00 -4.97
C LEU A 490 12.14 -18.06 -3.92
N HIS A 491 11.62 -16.90 -4.34
CA HIS A 491 10.99 -15.90 -3.48
C HIS A 491 9.87 -16.51 -2.62
N HIS A 492 8.99 -17.32 -3.23
CA HIS A 492 7.93 -18.04 -2.51
C HIS A 492 8.46 -18.94 -1.37
N THR A 493 9.65 -19.52 -1.52
CA THR A 493 10.27 -20.39 -0.50
C THR A 493 10.99 -19.65 0.62
N VAL A 494 11.44 -18.42 0.38
CA VAL A 494 12.15 -17.60 1.38
C VAL A 494 11.24 -16.62 2.12
N LEU A 495 10.10 -16.27 1.55
CA LEU A 495 9.10 -15.42 2.22
C LEU A 495 8.41 -16.17 3.37
N ALA A 496 8.49 -15.62 4.58
CA ALA A 496 7.89 -16.23 5.76
C ALA A 496 6.36 -16.40 5.61
N ALA A 497 5.83 -17.57 5.97
CA ALA A 497 4.42 -17.94 5.74
C ALA A 497 3.38 -16.96 6.33
N GLY A 498 3.71 -16.22 7.39
CA GLY A 498 2.84 -15.20 7.98
C GLY A 498 2.75 -13.87 7.19
N LYS A 499 3.63 -13.64 6.21
CA LYS A 499 3.70 -12.41 5.39
C LYS A 499 2.68 -12.44 4.25
N TRP A 500 1.41 -12.70 4.56
CA TRP A 500 0.35 -12.89 3.56
C TRP A 500 0.10 -11.67 2.67
N ARG A 501 0.35 -10.44 3.16
CA ARG A 501 0.25 -9.21 2.35
C ARG A 501 1.31 -9.18 1.24
N ASP A 502 2.51 -9.68 1.53
CA ASP A 502 3.60 -9.75 0.57
C ASP A 502 3.39 -10.89 -0.43
N GLN A 503 2.87 -12.04 0.04
CA GLN A 503 2.38 -13.10 -0.84
C GLN A 503 1.28 -12.61 -1.78
N LEU A 504 0.32 -11.81 -1.27
CA LEU A 504 -0.78 -11.25 -2.04
C LEU A 504 -0.26 -10.31 -3.15
N ARG A 505 0.69 -9.42 -2.82
CA ARG A 505 1.34 -8.53 -3.79
C ARG A 505 1.99 -9.32 -4.94
N VAL A 506 2.66 -10.43 -4.63
CA VAL A 506 3.33 -11.28 -5.62
C VAL A 506 2.34 -12.05 -6.48
N VAL A 507 1.31 -12.67 -5.91
CA VAL A 507 0.36 -13.46 -6.70
C VAL A 507 -0.44 -12.59 -7.67
N SER A 508 -0.89 -11.39 -7.26
CA SER A 508 -1.57 -10.43 -8.15
C SER A 508 -0.70 -9.98 -9.34
N ALA A 509 0.63 -10.01 -9.21
CA ALA A 509 1.53 -9.68 -10.32
C ALA A 509 1.61 -10.79 -11.38
N LEU A 510 1.36 -12.06 -11.00
CA LEU A 510 1.44 -13.20 -11.92
C LEU A 510 0.37 -13.15 -13.02
N GLU A 511 -0.78 -12.52 -12.75
CA GLU A 511 -1.85 -12.33 -13.73
C GLU A 511 -1.35 -11.57 -14.95
N LYS A 512 -0.62 -10.46 -14.78
CA LYS A 512 -0.11 -9.66 -15.92
C LYS A 512 1.13 -10.27 -16.57
N LEU A 513 1.86 -11.14 -15.85
CA LEU A 513 3.10 -11.74 -16.33
C LEU A 513 2.89 -12.69 -17.52
N HIS A 514 1.69 -13.27 -17.67
CA HIS A 514 1.42 -14.28 -18.70
C HIS A 514 1.69 -13.80 -20.13
N ALA A 515 1.52 -12.51 -20.41
CA ALA A 515 1.71 -11.91 -21.73
C ALA A 515 3.14 -12.10 -22.29
N PHE A 516 4.11 -12.38 -21.42
CA PHE A 516 5.51 -12.63 -21.78
C PHE A 516 5.89 -14.12 -21.77
N LEU A 517 5.02 -15.01 -21.28
CA LEU A 517 5.34 -16.41 -21.01
C LEU A 517 4.78 -17.35 -22.07
N THR A 518 5.52 -18.42 -22.36
CA THR A 518 5.01 -19.51 -23.20
C THR A 518 3.95 -20.34 -22.46
N PRO A 519 3.02 -21.02 -23.17
CA PRO A 519 2.06 -21.95 -22.55
C PRO A 519 2.72 -23.06 -21.73
N VAL A 520 3.96 -23.45 -22.07
CA VAL A 520 4.78 -24.41 -21.32
C VAL A 520 5.30 -23.79 -20.02
N GLN A 521 5.88 -22.59 -20.06
CA GLN A 521 6.35 -21.89 -18.85
C GLN A 521 5.20 -21.61 -17.86
N LEU A 522 4.02 -21.22 -18.37
CA LEU A 522 2.82 -21.09 -17.56
C LEU A 522 2.51 -22.42 -16.85
N PHE A 523 2.37 -23.51 -17.62
CA PHE A 523 2.02 -24.83 -17.09
C PHE A 523 3.05 -25.43 -16.13
N GLU A 524 4.35 -25.30 -16.42
CA GLU A 524 5.42 -25.93 -15.64
C GLU A 524 5.91 -25.09 -14.44
N ARG A 525 5.67 -23.78 -14.44
CA ARG A 525 6.17 -22.86 -13.39
C ARG A 525 5.06 -22.14 -12.63
N ILE A 526 4.11 -21.51 -13.33
CA ILE A 526 3.12 -20.62 -12.72
C ILE A 526 1.94 -21.40 -12.12
N PHE A 527 1.32 -22.32 -12.84
CA PHE A 527 0.21 -23.12 -12.29
C PHE A 527 0.60 -23.93 -11.04
N PRO A 528 1.77 -24.60 -10.96
CA PRO A 528 2.21 -25.27 -9.74
C PRO A 528 2.37 -24.32 -8.54
N LEU A 529 2.88 -23.11 -8.77
CA LEU A 529 2.97 -22.08 -7.73
C LEU A 529 1.59 -21.61 -7.27
N LEU A 530 0.65 -21.36 -8.19
CA LEU A 530 -0.72 -20.98 -7.85
C LEU A 530 -1.41 -22.07 -7.02
N PHE A 531 -1.26 -23.35 -7.39
CA PHE A 531 -1.79 -24.47 -6.59
C PHE A 531 -1.14 -24.58 -5.21
N GLU A 532 0.15 -24.29 -5.05
CA GLU A 532 0.79 -24.24 -3.72
C GLU A 532 0.25 -23.07 -2.88
N MET A 533 0.07 -21.89 -3.48
CA MET A 533 -0.50 -20.72 -2.81
C MET A 533 -1.99 -20.90 -2.44
N MET A 534 -2.76 -21.62 -3.25
CA MET A 534 -4.12 -22.07 -2.92
C MET A 534 -4.14 -23.06 -1.75
N ASN A 535 -3.13 -23.91 -1.62
CA ASN A 535 -3.05 -24.95 -0.59
C ASN A 535 -2.50 -24.43 0.76
N ALA A 536 -1.45 -23.59 0.73
CA ALA A 536 -0.69 -23.17 1.90
C ALA A 536 -0.87 -21.69 2.29
N GLY A 537 -1.45 -20.86 1.41
CA GLY A 537 -1.64 -19.43 1.67
C GLY A 537 -2.73 -19.11 2.68
N ALA A 538 -2.71 -17.90 3.23
CA ALA A 538 -3.85 -17.36 3.99
C ALA A 538 -5.05 -17.10 3.06
N ARG A 539 -6.28 -17.09 3.60
CA ARG A 539 -7.53 -16.99 2.81
C ARG A 539 -7.54 -15.91 1.71
N PRO A 540 -7.04 -14.66 1.91
CA PRO A 540 -6.96 -13.67 0.82
C PRO A 540 -6.03 -14.10 -0.32
N VAL A 541 -4.90 -14.74 0.01
CA VAL A 541 -3.94 -15.28 -0.96
C VAL A 541 -4.52 -16.48 -1.71
N GLN A 542 -5.25 -17.37 -1.01
CA GLN A 542 -5.93 -18.51 -1.65
C GLN A 542 -6.97 -18.05 -2.67
N LEU A 543 -7.77 -17.03 -2.31
CA LEU A 543 -8.79 -16.43 -3.16
C LEU A 543 -8.18 -15.81 -4.43
N GLU A 544 -7.13 -15.00 -4.27
CA GLU A 544 -6.47 -14.37 -5.40
C GLU A 544 -5.74 -15.40 -6.28
N ALA A 545 -5.09 -16.41 -5.68
CA ALA A 545 -4.44 -17.49 -6.41
C ALA A 545 -5.43 -18.31 -7.25
N VAL A 546 -6.62 -18.62 -6.72
CA VAL A 546 -7.64 -19.36 -7.51
C VAL A 546 -8.30 -18.47 -8.56
N ARG A 547 -8.53 -17.18 -8.29
CA ARG A 547 -9.00 -16.21 -9.29
C ARG A 547 -8.04 -16.17 -10.48
N ILE A 548 -6.74 -16.00 -10.21
CA ILE A 548 -5.70 -15.92 -11.24
C ILE A 548 -5.51 -17.26 -11.95
N LEU A 549 -5.64 -18.39 -11.26
CA LEU A 549 -5.64 -19.71 -11.90
C LEU A 549 -6.78 -19.84 -12.93
N VAL A 550 -7.98 -19.37 -12.59
CA VAL A 550 -9.15 -19.36 -13.49
C VAL A 550 -8.93 -18.42 -14.68
N VAL A 551 -8.35 -17.23 -14.48
CA VAL A 551 -8.00 -16.30 -15.58
C VAL A 551 -6.94 -16.93 -16.51
N LEU A 552 -5.80 -17.37 -15.95
CA LEU A 552 -4.67 -17.86 -16.73
C LEU A 552 -4.94 -19.20 -17.43
N LEU A 553 -5.94 -19.97 -16.99
CA LEU A 553 -6.37 -21.19 -17.67
C LEU A 553 -6.80 -20.91 -19.12
N ARG A 554 -7.45 -19.78 -19.36
CA ARG A 554 -7.87 -19.31 -20.69
C ARG A 554 -6.68 -18.98 -21.59
N GLU A 555 -5.61 -18.43 -21.01
CA GLU A 555 -4.40 -18.04 -21.73
C GLU A 555 -3.51 -19.23 -22.12
N ASN A 556 -3.76 -20.42 -21.55
CA ASN A 556 -2.99 -21.62 -21.91
C ASN A 556 -3.49 -22.26 -23.21
N LYS A 557 -2.78 -21.99 -24.31
CA LYS A 557 -3.10 -22.47 -25.67
C LYS A 557 -2.95 -23.98 -25.88
N SER A 558 -2.50 -24.76 -24.88
CA SER A 558 -2.39 -26.23 -24.96
C SER A 558 -3.60 -26.90 -24.31
N PRO A 559 -4.45 -27.63 -25.07
CA PRO A 559 -5.61 -28.35 -24.50
C PRO A 559 -5.20 -29.37 -23.43
N ALA A 560 -4.11 -30.10 -23.66
CA ALA A 560 -3.57 -31.05 -22.69
C ALA A 560 -3.16 -30.38 -21.37
N ASN A 561 -2.62 -29.15 -21.42
CA ASN A 561 -2.28 -28.39 -20.21
C ASN A 561 -3.55 -27.96 -19.47
N ARG A 562 -4.53 -27.38 -20.18
CA ARG A 562 -5.81 -26.93 -19.61
C ARG A 562 -6.55 -28.08 -18.94
N PHE A 563 -6.68 -29.21 -19.63
CA PHE A 563 -7.27 -30.43 -19.09
C PHE A 563 -6.56 -30.92 -17.83
N ASN A 564 -5.22 -30.98 -17.80
CA ASN A 564 -4.48 -31.37 -16.60
C ASN A 564 -4.73 -30.41 -15.41
N ILE A 565 -4.85 -29.10 -15.66
CA ILE A 565 -5.19 -28.09 -14.63
C ILE A 565 -6.61 -28.32 -14.10
N LEU A 566 -7.60 -28.51 -14.99
CA LEU A 566 -9.00 -28.76 -14.64
C LEU A 566 -9.18 -30.08 -13.88
N VAL A 567 -8.53 -31.17 -14.32
CA VAL A 567 -8.48 -32.46 -13.62
C VAL A 567 -7.91 -32.30 -12.22
N ARG A 568 -6.83 -31.52 -12.07
CA ARG A 568 -6.23 -31.26 -10.76
C ARG A 568 -7.17 -30.45 -9.85
N LEU A 569 -7.82 -29.41 -10.39
CA LEU A 569 -8.80 -28.60 -9.68
C LEU A 569 -10.00 -29.46 -9.21
N ARG A 570 -10.51 -30.35 -10.07
CA ARG A 570 -11.59 -31.31 -9.74
C ARG A 570 -11.15 -32.31 -8.65
N LYS A 571 -9.97 -32.93 -8.79
CA LYS A 571 -9.49 -33.98 -7.87
C LYS A 571 -8.98 -33.46 -6.51
N GLU A 572 -8.31 -32.31 -6.46
CA GLU A 572 -7.73 -31.77 -5.22
C GLU A 572 -8.67 -30.79 -4.48
N TYR A 573 -9.53 -30.07 -5.21
CA TYR A 573 -10.39 -29.04 -4.62
C TYR A 573 -11.87 -29.44 -4.59
N ALA A 574 -12.50 -29.80 -5.71
CA ALA A 574 -13.92 -30.24 -5.68
C ALA A 574 -14.08 -31.53 -4.83
N GLN A 575 -13.20 -32.50 -5.04
CA GLN A 575 -13.14 -33.76 -4.28
C GLN A 575 -12.19 -33.66 -3.06
N GLY A 576 -11.87 -32.44 -2.62
CA GLY A 576 -10.90 -32.16 -1.57
C GLY A 576 -11.33 -32.71 -0.20
N LYS A 577 -10.38 -33.27 0.55
CA LYS A 577 -10.65 -33.84 1.88
C LYS A 577 -11.11 -32.79 2.90
N SER A 578 -10.63 -31.56 2.77
CA SER A 578 -10.96 -30.46 3.69
C SER A 578 -12.08 -29.59 3.14
N TYR A 579 -13.01 -29.17 4.01
CA TYR A 579 -14.14 -28.31 3.61
C TYR A 579 -13.69 -27.00 2.94
N TRP A 580 -12.55 -26.43 3.35
CA TRP A 580 -12.02 -25.20 2.76
C TRP A 580 -11.51 -25.40 1.32
N GLN A 581 -11.06 -26.60 0.95
CA GLN A 581 -10.66 -26.92 -0.43
C GLN A 581 -11.89 -26.95 -1.35
N ARG A 582 -12.98 -27.59 -0.88
CA ARG A 582 -14.26 -27.64 -1.59
C ARG A 582 -14.94 -26.28 -1.65
N SER A 583 -14.83 -25.49 -0.58
CA SER A 583 -15.23 -24.07 -0.58
C SER A 583 -14.41 -23.24 -1.57
N LEU A 584 -13.10 -23.48 -1.71
CA LEU A 584 -12.25 -22.79 -2.71
C LEU A 584 -12.55 -23.23 -4.15
N PHE A 585 -13.00 -24.48 -4.36
CA PHE A 585 -13.55 -24.89 -5.65
C PHE A 585 -14.78 -24.07 -6.03
N LEU A 586 -15.70 -23.85 -5.09
CA LEU A 586 -16.88 -23.00 -5.32
C LEU A 586 -16.51 -21.53 -5.58
N ASP A 587 -15.40 -21.00 -5.01
CA ASP A 587 -14.84 -19.70 -5.44
C ASP A 587 -14.39 -19.75 -6.91
N ALA A 588 -13.72 -20.82 -7.33
CA ALA A 588 -13.30 -21.01 -8.73
C ALA A 588 -14.50 -21.02 -9.69
N CYS A 589 -15.57 -21.72 -9.32
CA CYS A 589 -16.84 -21.70 -10.07
C CYS A 589 -17.40 -20.27 -10.19
N ALA A 590 -17.41 -19.50 -9.10
CA ALA A 590 -17.88 -18.11 -9.11
C ALA A 590 -17.01 -17.21 -10.00
N PHE A 591 -15.67 -17.34 -9.93
CA PHE A 591 -14.77 -16.60 -10.82
C PHE A 591 -14.88 -17.02 -12.28
N ALA A 592 -15.27 -18.26 -12.58
CA ALA A 592 -15.44 -18.73 -13.95
C ALA A 592 -16.57 -17.97 -14.69
N PHE A 593 -17.65 -17.59 -13.99
CA PHE A 593 -18.73 -16.76 -14.56
C PHE A 593 -18.30 -15.38 -15.07
N ALA A 594 -17.20 -14.82 -14.55
CA ALA A 594 -16.64 -13.57 -15.04
C ALA A 594 -15.76 -13.76 -16.29
N ASN A 595 -15.20 -14.95 -16.48
CA ASN A 595 -14.10 -15.20 -17.43
C ASN A 595 -14.49 -16.07 -18.64
N TYR A 596 -15.58 -16.84 -18.54
CA TYR A 596 -15.96 -17.85 -19.53
C TYR A 596 -17.43 -17.71 -19.96
N SER A 597 -17.78 -18.39 -21.06
CA SER A 597 -19.16 -18.60 -21.48
C SER A 597 -19.88 -19.55 -20.55
N ARG A 598 -21.20 -19.42 -20.51
CA ARG A 598 -22.08 -20.30 -19.74
C ARG A 598 -21.96 -21.76 -20.17
N HIS A 599 -21.69 -22.03 -21.44
CA HIS A 599 -21.40 -23.37 -21.95
C HIS A 599 -20.11 -23.96 -21.34
N TYR A 600 -19.00 -23.21 -21.36
CA TYR A 600 -17.73 -23.70 -20.79
C TYR A 600 -17.80 -23.86 -19.26
N VAL A 601 -18.49 -22.94 -18.57
CA VAL A 601 -18.74 -22.99 -17.12
C VAL A 601 -19.60 -24.21 -16.74
N ARG A 602 -20.68 -24.50 -17.48
CA ARG A 602 -21.54 -25.68 -17.30
C ARG A 602 -20.73 -26.97 -17.22
N HIS A 603 -19.93 -27.22 -18.26
CA HIS A 603 -19.21 -28.48 -18.42
C HIS A 603 -18.00 -28.62 -17.50
N ASN A 604 -17.18 -27.57 -17.34
CA ASN A 604 -15.90 -27.70 -16.65
C ASN A 604 -15.97 -27.35 -15.15
N PHE A 605 -16.97 -26.58 -14.71
CA PHE A 605 -17.07 -26.07 -13.33
C PHE A 605 -18.36 -26.46 -12.62
N ILE A 606 -19.54 -26.44 -13.26
CA ILE A 606 -20.82 -26.71 -12.58
C ILE A 606 -21.04 -28.20 -12.35
N GLU A 607 -20.82 -29.04 -13.36
CA GLU A 607 -20.98 -30.50 -13.24
C GLU A 607 -20.29 -31.09 -11.98
N PRO A 608 -18.99 -30.81 -11.68
CA PRO A 608 -18.37 -31.20 -10.41
C PRO A 608 -18.82 -30.42 -9.16
N ALA A 609 -19.39 -29.23 -9.31
CA ALA A 609 -19.84 -28.42 -8.17
C ALA A 609 -21.19 -28.86 -7.60
N LEU A 610 -22.04 -29.50 -8.42
CA LEU A 610 -23.37 -29.96 -7.99
C LEU A 610 -23.32 -31.01 -6.88
N ASP A 611 -22.28 -31.83 -6.85
CA ASP A 611 -22.07 -32.81 -5.77
C ASP A 611 -21.78 -32.14 -4.42
N LEU A 612 -21.42 -30.84 -4.41
CA LEU A 612 -21.22 -30.05 -3.19
C LEU A 612 -22.51 -29.46 -2.61
N LEU A 613 -23.65 -29.57 -3.30
CA LEU A 613 -24.97 -29.33 -2.69
C LEU A 613 -25.32 -30.40 -1.65
N GLU A 614 -24.75 -31.61 -1.80
CA GLU A 614 -24.94 -32.76 -0.91
C GLU A 614 -23.75 -32.93 0.06
N ASP A 615 -22.89 -31.92 0.20
CA ASP A 615 -21.68 -31.99 1.03
C ASP A 615 -22.00 -32.23 2.51
N HIS A 616 -21.21 -33.05 3.20
CA HIS A 616 -21.40 -33.30 4.63
C HIS A 616 -21.20 -32.07 5.54
N VAL A 617 -20.52 -31.01 5.06
CA VAL A 617 -20.28 -29.78 5.84
C VAL A 617 -21.26 -28.67 5.44
N PRO A 618 -22.09 -28.16 6.37
CA PRO A 618 -23.06 -27.09 6.10
C PRO A 618 -22.47 -25.85 5.42
N ASN A 619 -21.28 -25.40 5.84
CA ASN A 619 -20.59 -24.25 5.24
C ASN A 619 -20.25 -24.42 3.75
N VAL A 620 -20.13 -25.66 3.26
CA VAL A 620 -19.95 -25.94 1.83
C VAL A 620 -21.29 -25.89 1.11
N ARG A 621 -22.35 -26.48 1.70
CA ARG A 621 -23.73 -26.44 1.16
C ARG A 621 -24.29 -25.01 1.08
N ILE A 622 -24.12 -24.20 2.13
CA ILE A 622 -24.44 -22.75 2.15
C ILE A 622 -23.84 -22.07 0.91
N LYS A 623 -22.55 -22.30 0.67
CA LYS A 623 -21.85 -21.65 -0.43
C LYS A 623 -22.30 -22.16 -1.80
N ALA A 624 -22.54 -23.46 -1.95
CA ALA A 624 -23.11 -24.02 -3.17
C ALA A 624 -24.52 -23.44 -3.44
N ALA A 625 -25.35 -23.30 -2.40
CA ALA A 625 -26.68 -22.68 -2.47
C ALA A 625 -26.62 -21.22 -2.99
N THR A 626 -25.65 -20.41 -2.53
CA THR A 626 -25.48 -19.02 -3.04
C THR A 626 -25.15 -18.94 -4.55
N LEU A 627 -24.71 -20.04 -5.17
CA LEU A 627 -24.34 -20.07 -6.59
C LEU A 627 -25.42 -20.67 -7.50
N LEU A 628 -26.54 -21.15 -6.95
CA LEU A 628 -27.60 -21.79 -7.72
C LEU A 628 -28.21 -20.87 -8.79
N VAL A 629 -28.51 -19.62 -8.48
CA VAL A 629 -29.09 -18.68 -9.45
C VAL A 629 -28.15 -18.42 -10.65
N PRO A 630 -26.84 -18.14 -10.44
CA PRO A 630 -25.85 -18.19 -11.53
C PRO A 630 -25.87 -19.52 -12.31
N TRP A 631 -25.86 -20.67 -11.63
CA TRP A 631 -25.84 -21.99 -12.28
C TRP A 631 -27.07 -22.25 -13.16
N LYS A 632 -28.25 -21.75 -12.77
CA LYS A 632 -29.49 -21.81 -13.57
C LYS A 632 -29.27 -21.29 -14.99
N THR A 633 -28.52 -20.21 -15.14
CA THR A 633 -28.32 -19.53 -16.44
C THR A 633 -27.50 -20.36 -17.43
N CYS A 634 -26.77 -21.37 -16.95
CA CYS A 634 -25.90 -22.27 -17.70
C CYS A 634 -26.55 -23.58 -18.14
N LEU A 635 -27.77 -23.87 -17.71
CA LEU A 635 -28.43 -25.17 -17.88
C LEU A 635 -29.65 -25.02 -18.79
N ASP A 636 -29.73 -25.82 -19.85
CA ASP A 636 -30.86 -25.80 -20.78
C ASP A 636 -31.81 -27.00 -20.55
N VAL A 637 -33.08 -26.73 -20.24
CA VAL A 637 -34.12 -27.75 -20.05
C VAL A 637 -34.31 -28.62 -21.30
N ALA A 638 -34.02 -28.11 -22.50
CA ALA A 638 -34.09 -28.88 -23.74
C ALA A 638 -32.96 -29.94 -23.85
N VAL A 639 -31.90 -29.82 -23.05
CA VAL A 639 -30.78 -30.77 -23.03
C VAL A 639 -31.00 -31.82 -21.94
N ALA A 640 -31.25 -33.07 -22.33
CA ALA A 640 -31.60 -34.15 -21.38
C ALA A 640 -30.55 -34.45 -20.30
N ALA A 641 -29.29 -34.04 -20.49
CA ALA A 641 -28.28 -34.05 -19.44
C ALA A 641 -28.50 -32.96 -18.39
N ASP A 642 -28.89 -31.75 -18.81
CA ASP A 642 -29.13 -30.61 -17.92
C ASP A 642 -30.46 -30.71 -17.18
N ASP A 643 -31.52 -31.29 -17.76
CA ASP A 643 -32.76 -31.50 -17.02
C ASP A 643 -32.54 -32.40 -15.78
N LYS A 644 -31.63 -33.37 -15.85
CA LYS A 644 -31.19 -34.15 -14.66
C LYS A 644 -30.45 -33.30 -13.63
N LEU A 645 -29.61 -32.36 -14.06
CA LEU A 645 -28.91 -31.44 -13.16
C LEU A 645 -29.88 -30.43 -12.51
N LEU A 646 -30.82 -29.90 -13.29
CA LEU A 646 -31.90 -29.03 -12.83
C LEU A 646 -32.85 -29.75 -11.87
N ALA A 647 -33.12 -31.04 -12.07
CA ALA A 647 -33.87 -31.86 -11.12
C ALA A 647 -33.14 -31.99 -9.77
N ARG A 648 -31.81 -32.18 -9.75
CA ARG A 648 -31.00 -32.15 -8.52
C ARG A 648 -31.08 -30.78 -7.82
N ILE A 649 -30.96 -29.68 -8.57
CA ILE A 649 -31.05 -28.33 -8.00
C ILE A 649 -32.44 -28.06 -7.41
N ARG A 650 -33.52 -28.43 -8.10
CA ARG A 650 -34.90 -28.32 -7.59
C ARG A 650 -35.06 -29.08 -6.27
N ALA A 651 -34.62 -30.34 -6.23
CA ALA A 651 -34.66 -31.15 -5.01
C ALA A 651 -33.85 -30.53 -3.84
N ALA A 652 -32.73 -29.85 -4.12
CA ALA A 652 -31.98 -29.10 -3.10
C ALA A 652 -32.74 -27.85 -2.63
N LEU A 653 -33.35 -27.07 -3.53
CA LEU A 653 -34.14 -25.87 -3.21
C LEU A 653 -35.41 -26.17 -2.42
N ASP A 654 -36.03 -27.33 -2.64
CA ASP A 654 -37.20 -27.78 -1.88
C ASP A 654 -36.83 -28.19 -0.44
N GLY A 655 -35.55 -28.45 -0.16
CA GLY A 655 -35.00 -28.69 1.17
C GLY A 655 -35.55 -29.87 2.00
N PRO A 656 -36.16 -30.95 1.44
CA PRO A 656 -36.89 -31.95 2.23
C PRO A 656 -35.99 -32.80 3.16
N HIS A 657 -34.67 -32.70 3.02
CA HIS A 657 -33.67 -33.46 3.76
C HIS A 657 -32.58 -32.57 4.39
N GLU A 658 -32.71 -31.24 4.33
CA GLU A 658 -31.75 -30.34 4.95
C GLU A 658 -32.08 -30.14 6.44
N GLY A 659 -31.10 -30.45 7.30
CA GLY A 659 -31.23 -30.36 8.75
C GLY A 659 -30.53 -29.15 9.37
N ASP A 660 -29.70 -28.43 8.60
CA ASP A 660 -29.00 -27.24 9.06
C ASP A 660 -29.83 -25.97 8.79
N ARG A 661 -30.10 -25.22 9.85
CA ARG A 661 -30.93 -24.00 9.81
C ARG A 661 -30.35 -22.91 8.91
N ASP A 662 -29.03 -22.77 8.89
CA ASP A 662 -28.38 -21.68 8.18
C ASP A 662 -28.27 -22.02 6.68
N VAL A 663 -28.13 -23.32 6.33
CA VAL A 663 -28.33 -23.79 4.94
C VAL A 663 -29.78 -23.58 4.48
N LEU A 664 -30.78 -23.95 5.30
CA LEU A 664 -32.20 -23.73 4.98
C LEU A 664 -32.54 -22.26 4.69
N CYS A 665 -31.96 -21.32 5.46
CA CYS A 665 -32.15 -19.89 5.24
C CYS A 665 -31.66 -19.47 3.85
N VAL A 666 -30.43 -19.85 3.48
CA VAL A 666 -29.83 -19.50 2.18
C VAL A 666 -30.53 -20.22 1.02
N LEU A 667 -31.04 -21.43 1.22
CA LEU A 667 -31.86 -22.13 0.22
C LEU A 667 -33.23 -21.46 0.02
N ALA A 668 -33.85 -20.89 1.06
CA ALA A 668 -35.08 -20.12 0.92
C ALA A 668 -34.86 -18.85 0.08
N ASP A 669 -33.81 -18.08 0.38
CA ASP A 669 -33.42 -16.90 -0.40
C ASP A 669 -33.11 -17.26 -1.87
N ALA A 670 -32.41 -18.38 -2.09
CA ALA A 670 -32.09 -18.91 -3.40
C ALA A 670 -33.35 -19.36 -4.16
N ARG A 671 -34.34 -19.96 -3.49
CA ARG A 671 -35.60 -20.42 -4.11
C ARG A 671 -36.47 -19.24 -4.57
N ASP A 672 -36.59 -18.22 -3.72
CA ASP A 672 -37.42 -17.06 -4.02
C ASP A 672 -36.83 -16.25 -5.19
N THR A 673 -35.49 -16.15 -5.28
CA THR A 673 -34.79 -15.56 -6.42
C THR A 673 -34.76 -16.45 -7.68
N TRP A 674 -34.73 -17.78 -7.52
CA TRP A 674 -34.77 -18.76 -8.62
C TRP A 674 -36.07 -18.67 -9.44
N ALA A 675 -37.20 -18.37 -8.80
CA ALA A 675 -38.47 -18.20 -9.50
C ALA A 675 -38.50 -16.95 -10.41
N ALA A 676 -37.78 -15.89 -10.04
CA ALA A 676 -37.82 -14.59 -10.73
C ALA A 676 -36.90 -14.47 -11.96
N THR A 677 -35.93 -15.38 -12.15
CA THR A 677 -34.92 -15.26 -13.22
C THR A 677 -35.49 -15.66 -14.59
N ALA A 678 -35.76 -14.67 -15.44
CA ALA A 678 -36.07 -14.83 -16.86
C ALA A 678 -34.79 -14.69 -17.72
N GLY A 679 -34.57 -15.62 -18.65
CA GLY A 679 -33.37 -15.63 -19.50
C GLY A 679 -33.47 -14.66 -20.67
N GLY A 680 -32.56 -13.69 -20.75
CA GLY A 680 -32.33 -12.85 -21.93
C GLY A 680 -31.16 -13.35 -22.78
N ALA A 681 -31.06 -12.86 -24.02
CA ALA A 681 -29.87 -13.06 -24.85
C ALA A 681 -28.71 -12.20 -24.30
N ASP A 682 -27.63 -12.85 -23.88
CA ASP A 682 -26.44 -12.18 -23.36
C ASP A 682 -25.37 -12.06 -24.45
N ALA A 683 -25.13 -10.83 -24.90
CA ALA A 683 -24.13 -10.52 -25.92
C ALA A 683 -22.68 -10.68 -25.41
N GLU A 684 -22.45 -10.64 -24.10
CA GLU A 684 -21.15 -10.92 -23.48
C GLU A 684 -20.83 -12.41 -23.55
N ASP A 685 -21.79 -13.25 -23.14
CA ASP A 685 -21.71 -14.71 -23.19
C ASP A 685 -21.42 -15.23 -24.61
N LEU A 686 -22.13 -14.73 -25.62
CA LEU A 686 -21.90 -15.06 -27.04
C LEU A 686 -20.47 -14.67 -27.49
N ARG A 687 -19.94 -13.53 -27.03
CA ARG A 687 -18.57 -13.11 -27.35
C ARG A 687 -17.53 -14.01 -26.70
N ARG A 688 -17.78 -14.48 -25.48
CA ARG A 688 -16.89 -15.44 -24.79
C ARG A 688 -16.91 -16.79 -25.47
N ALA A 689 -18.08 -17.31 -25.84
CA ALA A 689 -18.21 -18.58 -26.56
C ALA A 689 -17.45 -18.56 -27.90
N ALA A 690 -17.58 -17.48 -28.69
CA ALA A 690 -16.83 -17.32 -29.94
C ALA A 690 -15.31 -17.20 -29.72
N ALA A 691 -14.86 -16.59 -28.62
CA ALA A 691 -13.44 -16.53 -28.27
C ALA A 691 -12.88 -17.88 -27.79
N GLU A 692 -13.70 -18.68 -27.09
CA GLU A 692 -13.37 -20.05 -26.67
C GLU A 692 -13.30 -21.02 -27.86
N GLU A 693 -14.16 -20.83 -28.86
CA GLU A 693 -14.08 -21.51 -30.16
C GLU A 693 -12.75 -21.21 -30.86
N ALA A 694 -12.42 -19.93 -31.02
CA ALA A 694 -11.15 -19.49 -31.61
C ALA A 694 -9.90 -19.96 -30.84
N ALA A 695 -10.03 -20.20 -29.53
CA ALA A 695 -8.97 -20.77 -28.68
C ALA A 695 -8.97 -22.31 -28.62
N GLY A 696 -9.89 -22.98 -29.31
CA GLY A 696 -10.02 -24.44 -29.32
C GLY A 696 -10.31 -25.03 -27.94
N MET A 697 -11.16 -24.37 -27.14
CA MET A 697 -11.49 -24.74 -25.76
C MET A 697 -12.78 -25.56 -25.63
N GLN A 698 -13.65 -25.55 -26.64
CA GLN A 698 -14.98 -26.17 -26.59
C GLN A 698 -14.95 -27.65 -26.17
N THR A 699 -13.95 -28.42 -26.63
CA THR A 699 -13.83 -29.86 -26.37
C THR A 699 -12.97 -30.22 -25.15
N ASP A 700 -12.51 -29.25 -24.35
CA ASP A 700 -11.74 -29.50 -23.10
C ASP A 700 -12.49 -30.48 -22.16
N HIS A 701 -13.82 -30.41 -22.17
CA HIS A 701 -14.68 -31.25 -21.35
C HIS A 701 -14.81 -32.69 -21.87
N GLU A 702 -14.66 -32.92 -23.17
CA GLU A 702 -14.72 -34.26 -23.79
C GLU A 702 -13.49 -35.10 -23.39
N MET A 703 -12.38 -34.44 -23.04
CA MET A 703 -11.18 -35.11 -22.52
C MET A 703 -11.44 -35.85 -21.20
N PHE A 704 -12.44 -35.44 -20.39
CA PHE A 704 -12.83 -36.20 -19.20
C PHE A 704 -13.46 -37.56 -19.52
N THR A 705 -14.11 -37.71 -20.69
CA THR A 705 -14.84 -38.95 -21.06
C THR A 705 -13.95 -39.97 -21.77
N SER A 706 -12.87 -39.51 -22.41
CA SER A 706 -11.96 -40.32 -23.21
C SER A 706 -10.78 -40.92 -22.43
N GLU A 707 -10.46 -40.41 -21.24
CA GLU A 707 -9.19 -40.68 -20.55
C GLU A 707 -9.24 -41.69 -19.38
N ALA A 708 -10.24 -42.57 -19.32
CA ALA A 708 -10.37 -43.61 -18.29
C ALA A 708 -9.30 -44.74 -18.33
N LYS A 709 -8.13 -44.51 -18.95
CA LYS A 709 -7.08 -45.53 -19.14
C LYS A 709 -5.62 -45.11 -18.92
N TRP A 710 -5.28 -43.83 -18.70
CA TRP A 710 -3.85 -43.42 -18.64
C TRP A 710 -3.43 -42.51 -17.46
N SER A 711 -4.35 -41.83 -16.77
CA SER A 711 -4.00 -40.82 -15.76
C SER A 711 -3.80 -41.32 -14.32
N GLU A 712 -3.22 -42.51 -14.17
CA GLU A 712 -2.69 -43.03 -12.90
C GLU A 712 -1.26 -43.58 -13.06
N MET A 713 -0.24 -42.71 -13.04
CA MET A 713 1.09 -43.22 -12.71
C MET A 713 2.07 -42.23 -12.06
N LEU A 714 1.94 -40.90 -12.21
CA LEU A 714 2.89 -39.96 -11.62
C LEU A 714 2.21 -38.72 -11.03
N GLU A 715 2.43 -38.49 -9.74
CA GLU A 715 2.20 -37.22 -9.04
C GLU A 715 3.50 -36.42 -9.04
N TYR A 716 3.49 -35.20 -9.58
CA TYR A 716 4.69 -34.36 -9.66
C TYR A 716 4.71 -33.31 -8.55
N THR A 717 5.54 -33.51 -7.55
CA THR A 717 5.87 -32.45 -6.59
C THR A 717 7.09 -31.68 -7.11
N LEU A 718 6.98 -30.35 -7.25
CA LEU A 718 8.14 -29.49 -7.44
C LEU A 718 8.86 -29.33 -6.11
N ILE A 719 10.11 -29.76 -6.03
CA ILE A 719 10.98 -29.44 -4.90
C ILE A 719 11.99 -28.43 -5.40
N VAL A 720 11.93 -27.21 -4.86
CA VAL A 720 12.93 -26.17 -5.09
C VAL A 720 14.07 -26.42 -4.09
N GLY A 721 15.26 -26.73 -4.61
CA GLY A 721 16.49 -26.82 -3.81
C GLY A 721 16.91 -25.45 -3.26
N LYS A 722 17.79 -25.44 -2.25
CA LYS A 722 18.31 -24.20 -1.64
C LYS A 722 19.11 -23.32 -2.61
N ASP A 723 19.52 -23.89 -3.75
CA ASP A 723 20.18 -23.27 -4.90
C ASP A 723 19.19 -22.78 -5.98
N GLY A 724 17.89 -22.93 -5.73
CA GLY A 724 16.83 -22.69 -6.70
C GLY A 724 16.78 -23.71 -7.84
N GLN A 725 17.44 -24.88 -7.73
CA GLN A 725 17.29 -25.96 -8.69
C GLN A 725 15.91 -26.60 -8.50
N VAL A 726 15.10 -26.62 -9.55
CA VAL A 726 13.76 -27.21 -9.51
C VAL A 726 13.85 -28.69 -9.87
N VAL A 727 13.76 -29.56 -8.87
CA VAL A 727 13.75 -31.01 -9.06
C VAL A 727 12.30 -31.49 -9.18
N ARG A 728 11.95 -32.04 -10.34
CA ARG A 728 10.69 -32.76 -10.55
C ARG A 728 10.77 -34.08 -9.80
N ARG A 729 10.07 -34.21 -8.68
CA ARG A 729 9.94 -35.50 -7.99
C ARG A 729 8.62 -36.15 -8.38
N ALA A 730 8.70 -37.08 -9.33
CA ALA A 730 7.57 -37.91 -9.69
C ALA A 730 7.38 -39.02 -8.63
N ARG A 731 6.20 -39.09 -8.02
CA ARG A 731 5.79 -40.19 -7.14
C ARG A 731 4.79 -41.08 -7.87
N VAL A 732 5.07 -42.38 -7.91
CA VAL A 732 4.08 -43.37 -8.33
C VAL A 732 3.03 -43.52 -7.23
N LYS A 733 1.75 -43.45 -7.60
CA LYS A 733 0.65 -43.69 -6.66
C LYS A 733 0.54 -45.18 -6.37
N SER A 734 0.98 -45.57 -5.16
CA SER A 734 1.04 -46.93 -4.60
C SER A 734 2.11 -47.87 -5.17
N ILE A 735 2.68 -48.69 -4.28
CA ILE A 735 3.73 -49.68 -4.60
C ILE A 735 3.14 -51.05 -5.03
N ASP A 736 1.86 -51.29 -4.72
CA ASP A 736 1.21 -52.61 -4.79
C ASP A 736 0.91 -53.09 -6.22
N ILE A 737 0.88 -52.18 -7.18
CA ILE A 737 0.62 -52.48 -8.60
C ILE A 737 1.78 -53.27 -9.22
N ILE A 738 3.04 -53.00 -8.81
CA ILE A 738 4.23 -53.72 -9.30
C ILE A 738 4.18 -55.22 -8.92
N THR A 739 3.60 -55.53 -7.76
CA THR A 739 3.41 -56.92 -7.30
C THR A 739 2.35 -57.66 -8.12
N LYS A 740 1.25 -56.98 -8.50
CA LYS A 740 0.21 -57.57 -9.36
C LYS A 740 0.69 -57.83 -10.79
N ILE A 741 1.50 -56.93 -11.37
CA ILE A 741 2.04 -57.10 -12.73
C ILE A 741 2.97 -58.33 -12.83
N ARG A 742 3.73 -58.67 -11.78
CA ARG A 742 4.56 -59.88 -11.76
C ARG A 742 3.76 -61.20 -11.71
N LEU A 743 2.51 -61.16 -11.27
CA LEU A 743 1.65 -62.35 -11.16
C LEU A 743 0.83 -62.60 -12.42
N HIS A 744 0.55 -61.58 -13.24
CA HIS A 744 -0.31 -61.71 -14.43
C HIS A 744 0.38 -62.23 -15.69
N ASN A 745 1.71 -62.36 -15.68
CA ASN A 745 2.49 -62.68 -16.90
C ASN A 745 2.78 -64.19 -17.08
N LYS A 746 1.92 -65.08 -16.53
CA LYS A 746 2.14 -66.53 -16.54
C LYS A 746 1.09 -67.37 -17.25
N ASP A 747 -0.11 -66.84 -17.50
CA ASP A 747 -1.23 -67.60 -18.07
C ASP A 747 -1.93 -66.87 -19.22
N MET A 748 -1.62 -67.25 -20.47
CA MET A 748 -2.60 -67.33 -21.58
C MET A 748 -2.01 -68.06 -22.81
N PRO A 749 -2.80 -68.85 -23.58
CA PRO A 749 -2.28 -69.75 -24.60
C PRO A 749 -2.25 -69.16 -26.02
N ASN A 750 -1.58 -69.87 -26.93
CA ASN A 750 -1.24 -69.43 -28.29
C ASN A 750 -2.13 -70.11 -29.37
N PRO A 751 -2.84 -69.37 -30.25
CA PRO A 751 -3.57 -69.94 -31.39
C PRO A 751 -2.73 -69.93 -32.69
N ARG A 752 -2.62 -71.09 -33.35
CA ARG A 752 -2.10 -71.25 -34.73
C ARG A 752 -3.23 -71.64 -35.68
N ALA A 753 -3.34 -70.97 -36.83
CA ALA A 753 -3.49 -71.57 -38.17
C ALA A 753 -3.73 -70.49 -39.25
N GLY A 754 -3.08 -70.61 -40.42
CA GLY A 754 -3.25 -69.71 -41.57
C GLY A 754 -1.96 -69.44 -42.36
N SER A 755 -1.67 -70.28 -43.35
CA SER A 755 -0.53 -70.18 -44.31
C SER A 755 -0.66 -68.99 -45.27
N THR A 756 0.39 -68.42 -45.88
CA THR A 756 1.36 -69.07 -46.80
C THR A 756 2.77 -68.45 -46.81
N SER A 757 3.69 -69.05 -47.58
CA SER A 757 5.15 -69.00 -47.42
C SER A 757 5.93 -68.41 -48.61
N THR A 758 7.04 -67.72 -48.34
CA THR A 758 8.37 -67.77 -49.04
C THR A 758 9.31 -66.74 -48.36
N ALA A 759 10.65 -66.83 -48.39
CA ALA A 759 11.60 -67.95 -48.34
C ALA A 759 12.95 -67.35 -47.87
N ALA A 760 13.72 -68.06 -47.02
CA ALA A 760 15.06 -67.62 -46.57
C ALA A 760 16.17 -68.22 -47.45
N PRO A 761 17.46 -67.80 -47.32
CA PRO A 761 18.28 -68.39 -46.26
C PRO A 761 19.29 -67.44 -45.57
N ALA A 762 19.85 -67.90 -44.45
CA ALA A 762 20.84 -67.20 -43.62
C ALA A 762 22.27 -67.73 -43.79
N ARG A 763 23.28 -66.93 -43.38
CA ARG A 763 24.68 -67.26 -43.02
C ARG A 763 25.35 -65.95 -42.52
N GLN A 764 26.32 -65.90 -41.59
CA GLN A 764 27.03 -66.91 -40.79
C GLN A 764 27.68 -66.26 -39.53
N LEU A 765 28.30 -67.07 -38.66
CA LEU A 765 29.17 -66.70 -37.50
C LEU A 765 30.27 -65.66 -37.88
N GLY A 766 30.92 -64.88 -37.01
CA GLY A 766 31.10 -64.85 -35.54
C GLY A 766 32.61 -64.70 -35.17
N LYS A 767 32.96 -64.19 -33.95
CA LYS A 767 34.34 -63.93 -33.40
C LYS A 767 35.04 -62.62 -33.90
N LEU A 768 35.97 -61.92 -33.19
CA LEU A 768 36.50 -61.95 -31.81
C LEU A 768 37.24 -60.61 -31.45
N ASP A 769 37.20 -60.22 -30.17
CA ASP A 769 38.14 -59.46 -29.29
C ASP A 769 39.26 -58.42 -29.71
N VAL A 770 39.12 -57.19 -29.16
CA VAL A 770 39.98 -56.47 -28.15
C VAL A 770 41.48 -56.05 -28.38
N LYS A 771 41.71 -54.70 -28.45
CA LYS A 771 42.87 -53.85 -27.94
C LYS A 771 44.30 -54.11 -28.49
N PRO A 772 45.39 -53.34 -28.16
CA PRO A 772 45.66 -52.21 -27.21
C PRO A 772 46.32 -50.93 -27.86
N GLY A 773 46.85 -49.86 -27.20
CA GLY A 773 46.81 -49.33 -25.82
C GLY A 773 48.01 -48.38 -25.44
N MET A 774 47.83 -47.45 -24.47
CA MET A 774 48.86 -46.87 -23.52
C MET A 774 49.94 -45.86 -24.08
N LYS A 775 50.60 -44.91 -23.36
CA LYS A 775 50.52 -44.26 -21.99
C LYS A 775 51.50 -43.03 -21.87
N LEU A 776 51.12 -41.93 -21.14
CA LEU A 776 51.88 -41.04 -20.18
C LEU A 776 53.31 -40.44 -20.51
N PRO A 777 53.98 -39.53 -19.72
CA PRO A 777 53.58 -38.53 -18.66
C PRO A 777 54.38 -37.15 -18.58
N THR A 778 54.00 -36.28 -17.61
CA THR A 778 54.82 -35.33 -16.73
C THR A 778 55.59 -34.04 -17.18
N THR A 779 55.05 -32.87 -16.77
CA THR A 779 55.61 -31.74 -15.91
C THR A 779 57.04 -31.13 -16.01
N VAL A 780 57.14 -29.76 -15.97
CA VAL A 780 57.86 -28.86 -14.99
C VAL A 780 58.37 -27.50 -15.60
N ALA A 781 58.29 -26.38 -14.84
CA ALA A 781 59.04 -25.07 -14.94
C ALA A 781 58.79 -24.12 -16.17
N LEU A 782 59.02 -22.78 -16.15
CA LEU A 782 59.46 -21.75 -15.17
C LEU A 782 59.01 -20.31 -15.62
N LYS A 783 59.23 -19.28 -14.79
CA LYS A 783 59.06 -17.80 -15.03
C LYS A 783 60.44 -17.12 -15.28
N PRO A 784 60.63 -15.78 -15.51
CA PRO A 784 59.73 -14.63 -15.79
C PRO A 784 60.23 -13.59 -16.87
N VAL A 785 59.55 -12.41 -16.98
CA VAL A 785 60.05 -11.01 -17.25
C VAL A 785 59.63 -10.24 -18.56
N ALA A 786 58.87 -9.15 -18.33
CA ALA A 786 58.78 -7.79 -18.96
C ALA A 786 58.28 -7.46 -20.41
N ALA A 787 57.52 -6.34 -20.47
CA ALA A 787 57.35 -5.33 -21.55
C ALA A 787 56.71 -5.76 -22.91
N SER A 788 56.07 -4.90 -23.72
CA SER A 788 55.33 -3.62 -23.50
C SER A 788 54.51 -3.27 -24.78
N SER A 789 53.49 -2.41 -24.65
CA SER A 789 53.00 -1.44 -25.68
C SER A 789 52.56 -1.88 -27.11
N ALA A 790 51.26 -1.64 -27.38
CA ALA A 790 50.73 -0.80 -28.49
C ALA A 790 50.29 -1.38 -29.87
N VAL A 791 49.44 -0.55 -30.52
CA VAL A 791 49.06 -0.45 -31.96
C VAL A 791 47.88 -1.31 -32.51
N SER A 792 46.72 -0.66 -32.53
CA SER A 792 45.84 -0.33 -33.68
C SER A 792 45.62 -1.25 -34.91
N LEU A 793 44.33 -1.32 -35.27
CA LEU A 793 43.68 -1.56 -36.58
C LEU A 793 44.46 -1.30 -37.88
N PRO A 794 44.02 -1.93 -38.98
CA PRO A 794 43.89 -1.28 -40.28
C PRO A 794 42.44 -1.16 -40.82
N THR A 795 42.26 -0.21 -41.73
CA THR A 795 41.01 0.32 -42.31
C THR A 795 40.87 -0.03 -43.80
N CYS A 796 39.69 0.17 -44.43
CA CYS A 796 39.44 0.75 -45.79
C CYS A 796 38.01 0.39 -46.31
N ALA A 797 37.35 1.06 -47.28
CA ALA A 797 37.31 2.44 -47.85
C ALA A 797 36.24 2.42 -49.00
N GLY A 798 35.61 3.49 -49.54
CA GLY A 798 35.51 4.94 -49.23
C GLY A 798 34.01 5.36 -49.27
N ILE A 799 33.50 6.35 -50.03
CA ILE A 799 34.02 7.38 -50.95
C ILE A 799 33.15 8.66 -50.85
N ALA A 800 33.76 9.80 -50.49
CA ALA A 800 33.64 11.20 -51.00
C ALA A 800 32.25 11.90 -51.19
N THR A 801 32.11 13.25 -51.25
CA THR A 801 33.02 14.37 -51.57
C THR A 801 32.64 15.71 -50.86
N HIS A 802 33.66 16.54 -50.54
CA HIS A 802 33.76 18.04 -50.59
C HIS A 802 32.69 18.98 -49.92
N SER A 803 33.03 20.16 -49.37
CA SER A 803 34.34 20.80 -49.07
C SER A 803 34.22 22.08 -48.20
N GLY A 804 35.19 22.28 -47.29
CA GLY A 804 35.89 23.56 -47.04
C GLY A 804 35.22 24.61 -46.12
N LYS A 805 35.94 25.40 -45.31
CA LYS A 805 37.41 25.56 -45.13
C LYS A 805 37.70 26.32 -43.81
N SER A 806 38.81 25.98 -43.14
CA SER A 806 39.74 26.90 -42.41
C SER A 806 39.22 27.67 -41.17
N ALA A 807 39.99 27.95 -40.11
CA ALA A 807 41.37 27.58 -39.77
C ALA A 807 41.58 27.47 -38.25
N SER A 808 42.67 26.79 -37.86
CA SER A 808 43.16 26.58 -36.50
C SER A 808 44.45 27.36 -36.21
N ALA A 809 44.63 27.88 -34.99
CA ALA A 809 45.88 28.16 -34.26
C ALA A 809 45.54 29.04 -33.02
N GLY A 810 46.26 29.08 -31.89
CA GLY A 810 47.41 28.33 -31.36
C GLY A 810 47.55 28.75 -29.87
N LEU A 811 47.88 27.87 -28.93
CA LEU A 811 49.23 27.45 -28.49
C LEU A 811 50.05 28.55 -27.78
N LEU A 812 50.74 28.13 -26.70
CA LEU A 812 51.67 28.82 -25.77
C LEU A 812 51.08 29.11 -24.37
N ALA A 813 51.81 29.16 -23.25
CA ALA A 813 52.99 28.47 -22.71
C ALA A 813 53.47 29.30 -21.48
N ARG A 814 53.73 28.62 -20.35
CA ARG A 814 54.86 28.85 -19.43
C ARG A 814 54.98 30.17 -18.60
N GLU A 815 55.24 29.96 -17.30
CA GLU A 815 56.03 30.80 -16.34
C GLU A 815 55.45 31.98 -15.51
N SER A 816 55.77 31.91 -14.20
CA SER A 816 56.32 33.00 -13.32
C SER A 816 55.44 33.99 -12.51
N LYS A 817 55.41 33.73 -11.18
CA LYS A 817 55.74 34.62 -10.02
C LYS A 817 55.14 36.05 -9.88
N SER A 818 54.44 36.31 -8.76
CA SER A 818 54.91 37.10 -7.58
C SER A 818 53.80 37.18 -6.48
N ALA A 819 54.09 36.91 -5.20
CA ALA A 819 54.33 37.83 -4.06
C ALA A 819 53.11 38.70 -3.68
N THR A 820 52.58 38.75 -2.44
CA THR A 820 53.16 38.82 -1.07
C THR A 820 52.21 38.13 -0.05
N ALA A 821 52.61 37.38 1.00
CA ALA A 821 53.52 37.59 2.13
C ALA A 821 52.85 38.15 3.42
N THR A 822 52.53 37.26 4.37
CA THR A 822 52.70 37.44 5.83
C THR A 822 52.91 36.08 6.50
N THR A 823 53.61 36.06 7.65
CA THR A 823 54.37 34.89 8.15
C THR A 823 53.92 34.38 9.53
N GLY A 824 54.08 33.08 9.81
CA GLY A 824 53.57 32.47 11.07
C GLY A 824 54.20 31.15 11.57
N SER A 825 55.41 30.78 11.11
CA SER A 825 56.33 29.74 11.66
C SER A 825 55.90 28.26 11.87
N LEU A 826 56.66 27.40 11.19
CA LEU A 826 56.93 25.96 11.41
C LEU A 826 57.07 25.46 12.87
N LYS A 827 56.72 24.17 13.09
CA LYS A 827 57.72 23.08 13.26
C LYS A 827 57.11 21.67 13.05
N GLN A 828 57.96 20.63 13.06
CA GLN A 828 57.82 19.39 12.29
C GLN A 828 58.25 18.15 13.13
N ILE A 829 57.82 16.94 12.71
CA ILE A 829 58.44 15.60 12.95
C ILE A 829 57.94 14.72 14.15
N THR A 830 57.75 13.42 13.84
CA THR A 830 57.67 12.17 14.66
C THR A 830 56.43 11.80 15.52
N ASP A 831 55.73 10.75 15.06
CA ASP A 831 55.25 9.59 15.83
C ASP A 831 56.46 8.72 16.35
N PRO A 832 56.35 7.73 17.29
CA PRO A 832 55.14 6.92 17.60
C PRO A 832 54.86 6.49 19.07
N ALA A 833 53.66 5.91 19.25
CA ALA A 833 53.29 4.77 20.13
C ALA A 833 52.87 4.93 21.62
N LYS A 834 51.70 4.33 21.92
CA LYS A 834 51.19 3.72 23.19
C LYS A 834 51.16 4.55 24.51
N MET A 835 49.94 4.83 25.03
CA MET A 835 49.39 4.17 26.25
C MET A 835 47.96 4.65 26.65
N VAL A 836 47.08 3.66 26.91
CA VAL A 836 46.00 3.53 27.94
C VAL A 836 45.20 4.77 28.43
N PRO A 837 43.85 4.73 28.41
CA PRO A 837 42.96 5.68 29.11
C PRO A 837 42.59 5.24 30.56
N PRO A 838 42.10 6.15 31.43
CA PRO A 838 41.70 5.83 32.79
C PRO A 838 40.28 5.23 32.93
N ARG A 839 40.09 4.47 34.02
CA ARG A 839 38.82 3.96 34.59
C ARG A 839 37.96 5.12 35.15
N GLY A 840 36.68 4.97 35.50
CA GLY A 840 35.73 3.84 35.59
C GLY A 840 34.29 4.41 35.70
N VAL A 841 33.23 3.77 36.22
CA VAL A 841 32.97 2.50 36.93
C VAL A 841 31.54 2.02 36.51
N ALA A 842 31.20 0.74 36.68
CA ALA A 842 30.01 0.12 36.08
C ALA A 842 29.12 -0.71 37.04
N ALA A 843 28.03 -1.26 36.46
CA ALA A 843 27.26 -2.45 36.86
C ALA A 843 26.01 -2.22 37.76
N LYS A 844 24.99 -3.09 37.81
CA LYS A 844 24.91 -4.54 37.49
C LYS A 844 23.56 -5.00 36.90
N SER A 845 23.58 -6.19 36.29
CA SER A 845 22.47 -7.17 36.22
C SER A 845 22.86 -8.50 36.93
N PRO A 846 21.92 -9.36 37.35
CA PRO A 846 22.19 -10.69 37.96
C PRO A 846 22.11 -11.84 36.92
N THR A 847 23.12 -12.68 36.69
CA THR A 847 23.67 -13.85 37.46
C THR A 847 22.89 -15.17 37.41
N THR A 848 23.59 -16.25 37.01
CA THR A 848 23.19 -17.67 37.00
C THR A 848 24.15 -18.55 37.83
N THR A 849 23.73 -19.78 38.16
CA THR A 849 24.41 -20.85 38.94
C THR A 849 23.74 -22.21 38.61
N THR A 850 24.34 -23.43 38.64
CA THR A 850 25.75 -23.90 38.71
C THR A 850 25.91 -25.29 38.02
N THR A 851 27.03 -26.00 38.22
CA THR A 851 27.43 -27.33 37.68
C THR A 851 27.22 -28.46 38.74
N PRO A 852 27.67 -29.77 38.62
CA PRO A 852 28.55 -30.43 37.61
C PRO A 852 28.32 -31.94 37.22
N ALA A 853 29.03 -32.35 36.14
CA ALA A 853 29.76 -33.62 35.86
C ALA A 853 29.13 -35.04 35.88
N SER A 854 29.43 -35.85 34.84
CA SER A 854 30.16 -37.14 34.95
C SER A 854 30.76 -37.61 33.60
N VAL A 855 31.57 -38.70 33.60
CA VAL A 855 32.53 -39.08 32.54
C VAL A 855 32.23 -40.46 31.93
N ALA A 856 32.43 -40.62 30.62
CA ALA A 856 32.80 -41.91 30.01
C ALA A 856 33.56 -41.70 28.68
N SER A 857 34.51 -42.58 28.37
CA SER A 857 35.37 -42.54 27.18
C SER A 857 35.46 -43.91 26.52
N THR A 858 35.72 -44.00 25.21
CA THR A 858 36.78 -44.89 24.64
C THR A 858 36.96 -44.78 23.11
N LYS A 859 38.20 -44.41 22.73
CA LYS A 859 39.10 -44.97 21.70
C LYS A 859 38.61 -45.49 20.33
N ALA A 860 39.37 -45.12 19.30
CA ALA A 860 39.28 -45.54 17.90
C ALA A 860 40.05 -46.83 17.55
N ARG A 861 39.81 -47.39 16.35
CA ARG A 861 40.80 -48.16 15.57
C ARG A 861 40.41 -48.32 14.08
N ASP A 862 41.39 -48.18 13.19
CA ASP A 862 41.28 -48.41 11.75
C ASP A 862 41.26 -49.90 11.36
N LYS A 863 40.51 -50.25 10.30
CA LYS A 863 41.07 -50.96 9.13
C LYS A 863 40.12 -50.98 7.90
N LYS A 864 40.67 -51.43 6.79
CA LYS A 864 40.31 -51.20 5.39
C LYS A 864 39.70 -52.47 4.74
N ASP A 865 38.72 -52.31 3.84
CA ASP A 865 38.71 -52.90 2.47
C ASP A 865 37.37 -52.67 1.73
N GLU A 866 37.39 -52.78 0.39
CA GLU A 866 36.31 -52.38 -0.53
C GLU A 866 35.24 -53.46 -0.75
N SER A 867 33.97 -53.05 -0.89
CA SER A 867 33.20 -53.29 -2.12
C SER A 867 31.75 -52.77 -2.04
N THR A 868 31.17 -52.54 -3.22
CA THR A 868 29.89 -51.85 -3.46
C THR A 868 28.64 -52.58 -2.91
N THR A 869 27.86 -51.93 -2.05
CA THR A 869 26.39 -52.12 -1.97
C THR A 869 25.67 -50.83 -1.55
N LEU A 870 24.52 -50.56 -2.17
CA LEU A 870 23.63 -49.44 -1.82
C LEU A 870 22.92 -49.71 -0.49
N ALA A 871 23.24 -48.94 0.55
CA ALA A 871 22.57 -48.98 1.85
C ALA A 871 21.77 -47.69 2.13
N LYS A 872 20.68 -47.86 2.88
CA LYS A 872 19.65 -46.84 3.17
C LYS A 872 20.20 -45.63 3.92
N ILE A 873 19.73 -44.42 3.57
CA ILE A 873 19.89 -43.20 4.37
C ILE A 873 18.63 -43.01 5.25
N PRO A 874 18.73 -42.47 6.48
CA PRO A 874 17.68 -42.61 7.51
C PRO A 874 16.44 -41.71 7.34
N ASN A 875 15.35 -42.09 8.00
CA ASN A 875 14.21 -41.20 8.21
C ASN A 875 14.61 -40.00 9.08
N ILE A 876 14.39 -38.79 8.57
CA ILE A 876 14.45 -37.55 9.36
C ILE A 876 13.04 -37.30 9.95
N PRO A 877 12.90 -36.96 11.24
CA PRO A 877 11.59 -36.70 11.84
C PRO A 877 10.86 -35.52 11.20
N VAL A 878 9.57 -35.69 10.92
CA VAL A 878 8.67 -34.57 10.57
C VAL A 878 8.39 -33.77 11.86
N PRO A 879 8.46 -32.42 11.83
CA PRO A 879 8.09 -31.62 13.00
C PRO A 879 6.64 -31.85 13.40
N THR A 880 6.42 -32.41 14.60
CA THR A 880 5.08 -32.54 15.18
C THR A 880 4.55 -31.17 15.57
N ARG A 881 3.38 -30.82 15.02
CA ARG A 881 2.60 -29.62 15.34
C ARG A 881 2.38 -29.50 16.86
N PRO A 882 2.46 -28.31 17.47
CA PRO A 882 2.22 -28.14 18.91
C PRO A 882 0.81 -28.61 19.29
N VAL A 883 0.73 -29.35 20.40
CA VAL A 883 -0.51 -29.89 20.96
C VAL A 883 -1.32 -28.76 21.60
N ALA A 884 -2.61 -28.68 21.30
CA ALA A 884 -3.51 -27.71 21.93
C ALA A 884 -3.72 -28.07 23.43
N PRO A 885 -3.73 -27.08 24.35
CA PRO A 885 -3.98 -27.35 25.76
C PRO A 885 -5.42 -27.83 25.97
N ALA A 886 -5.58 -28.83 26.83
CA ALA A 886 -6.87 -29.49 27.07
C ALA A 886 -7.68 -28.85 28.20
N LYS A 887 -9.00 -29.06 28.16
CA LYS A 887 -10.02 -28.79 29.19
C LYS A 887 -10.37 -27.31 29.44
N ARG A 888 -11.40 -26.83 28.73
CA ARG A 888 -12.29 -25.77 29.26
C ARG A 888 -13.37 -26.43 30.12
N VAL A 889 -13.68 -25.82 31.26
CA VAL A 889 -14.65 -26.31 32.26
C VAL A 889 -16.08 -26.24 31.71
N GLN A 890 -16.94 -27.19 32.10
CA GLN A 890 -18.38 -27.18 31.84
C GLN A 890 -19.09 -26.20 32.78
N SER A 891 -20.00 -25.39 32.24
CA SER A 891 -21.02 -24.64 32.98
C SER A 891 -22.38 -24.81 32.30
N PRO A 892 -23.51 -24.70 33.03
CA PRO A 892 -24.68 -25.55 32.79
C PRO A 892 -25.70 -25.01 31.79
N SER A 893 -26.60 -25.91 31.38
CA SER A 893 -27.75 -25.61 30.53
C SER A 893 -28.95 -25.02 31.28
N SER A 894 -29.79 -24.32 30.50
CA SER A 894 -31.23 -24.06 30.69
C SER A 894 -31.71 -23.11 31.80
N THR A 895 -32.16 -21.92 31.36
CA THR A 895 -33.44 -21.30 31.73
C THR A 895 -33.95 -20.44 30.56
N LYS A 896 -35.25 -20.49 30.25
CA LYS A 896 -35.94 -19.53 29.35
C LYS A 896 -36.22 -18.23 30.12
N PRO A 897 -36.27 -17.05 29.47
CA PRO A 897 -37.56 -16.45 29.08
C PRO A 897 -37.52 -15.87 27.64
N ALA A 898 -38.62 -15.96 26.87
CA ALA A 898 -39.69 -14.95 26.68
C ALA A 898 -39.34 -13.83 25.67
N ALA A 899 -40.36 -13.35 24.95
CA ALA A 899 -40.17 -12.63 23.69
C ALA A 899 -39.91 -11.12 23.85
N MET A 900 -39.07 -10.57 22.97
CA MET A 900 -39.15 -9.17 22.54
C MET A 900 -39.02 -9.07 21.02
N THR A 901 -39.84 -8.21 20.45
CA THR A 901 -39.98 -7.98 19.01
C THR A 901 -38.99 -6.91 18.55
N THR A 902 -38.17 -7.19 17.55
CA THR A 902 -37.37 -6.17 16.86
C THR A 902 -37.68 -6.16 15.36
N THR A 903 -38.43 -5.14 14.95
CA THR A 903 -38.61 -4.75 13.55
C THR A 903 -37.32 -4.18 12.99
N THR A 904 -36.78 -4.82 11.94
CA THR A 904 -35.70 -4.24 11.12
C THR A 904 -36.24 -3.96 9.72
N THR A 905 -36.43 -2.68 9.41
CA THR A 905 -36.88 -2.20 8.10
C THR A 905 -35.77 -2.30 7.05
N VAL A 906 -35.99 -3.11 6.01
CA VAL A 906 -35.14 -3.13 4.81
C VAL A 906 -35.69 -2.17 3.76
N LEU A 907 -34.84 -1.26 3.28
CA LEU A 907 -35.16 -0.28 2.26
C LEU A 907 -35.31 -0.93 0.87
N SER A 908 -36.54 -1.00 0.36
CA SER A 908 -36.84 -1.43 -1.01
C SER A 908 -36.85 -0.22 -1.96
N ALA A 909 -35.93 -0.19 -2.92
CA ALA A 909 -35.94 0.80 -4.01
C ALA A 909 -37.08 0.52 -5.00
N ARG A 910 -37.86 1.55 -5.36
CA ARG A 910 -39.04 1.44 -6.22
C ARG A 910 -38.81 1.90 -7.66
N SER A 911 -39.16 1.00 -8.59
CA SER A 911 -39.86 1.21 -9.88
C SER A 911 -39.89 2.59 -10.57
N ASN A 912 -39.57 2.58 -11.88
CA ASN A 912 -39.82 3.67 -12.84
C ASN A 912 -41.31 4.09 -12.96
N PRO A 913 -41.61 5.34 -13.36
CA PRO A 913 -42.96 5.83 -13.67
C PRO A 913 -43.33 5.70 -15.17
N PRO A 914 -44.63 5.80 -15.53
CA PRO A 914 -45.10 5.81 -16.92
C PRO A 914 -45.05 7.22 -17.58
N SER A 915 -45.22 7.24 -18.90
CA SER A 915 -45.03 8.37 -19.81
C SER A 915 -46.18 9.40 -19.85
N GLY A 916 -45.86 10.67 -20.19
CA GLY A 916 -46.88 11.64 -20.60
C GLY A 916 -46.41 13.08 -20.87
N ALA A 917 -46.67 13.58 -22.09
CA ALA A 917 -46.65 14.98 -22.54
C ALA A 917 -45.31 15.68 -22.86
N LYS A 918 -45.40 16.71 -23.73
CA LYS A 918 -44.33 17.34 -24.55
C LYS A 918 -44.00 18.77 -24.06
N VAL A 919 -42.81 19.29 -24.39
CA VAL A 919 -42.56 20.55 -25.19
C VAL A 919 -41.13 21.12 -24.98
N ALA A 920 -40.41 21.30 -26.11
CA ALA A 920 -39.33 22.24 -26.49
C ALA A 920 -38.16 22.70 -25.55
N PRO A 921 -36.97 23.04 -26.12
CA PRO A 921 -35.76 23.40 -25.33
C PRO A 921 -35.34 24.89 -25.40
N LEU A 922 -34.97 25.46 -24.25
CA LEU A 922 -34.16 26.67 -24.02
C LEU A 922 -33.49 26.49 -22.63
N GLY A 923 -32.28 26.95 -22.31
CA GLY A 923 -31.22 27.66 -23.03
C GLY A 923 -30.02 27.84 -22.08
N LYS A 924 -28.82 28.15 -22.58
CA LYS A 924 -27.59 28.26 -21.76
C LYS A 924 -27.68 29.37 -20.70
N ARG A 925 -27.21 29.08 -19.48
CA ARG A 925 -26.28 29.95 -18.74
C ARG A 925 -25.53 29.14 -17.69
#